data_AF-A0A0C2FPA0-F1
#
_entry.id   AF-A0A0C2FPA0-F1
#
_cell.length_a   1.000
_cell.length_b   1.000
_cell.length_c   1.000
_cell.angle_alpha   90.00
_cell.angle_beta   90.00
_cell.angle_gamma   90.00
#
_symmetry.space_group_name_H-M   'P 1'
#
loop_
_entity.id
_entity.type
_entity.pdbx_description
1 polymer ?
#
loop_
_entity_poly.entity_id
_entity_poly.type
_entity_poly.pdbx_seq_one_letter_code
_entity_poly.pdbx_strand_id
1 'polypeptide(L)'
;MDSTHIETAAAGMATSSPVLPKAPYKDQDVQEVAEVIRILDEAVKQKKRSAFSIKKTRFTVSNSEDGYYVDSWKMNDWDYKRRDLPTYARGLFTTKNKHGQPSIAIRGYDKFFNINEVHETRWENIEERTQGPYEITLKENGCIIFVSGLADGTLLVCSKHSTGDRGDVELSHSSAGEARIQIQLERLGKTKQDLARELYSRNVTAVAELCDDSFEEHILAYGPDKAGLYLHGINLNLPEFRTYPSILVQNFAEHWGFIKTDLKVIDSISEVRTFLESVAETGSHDGRDVEGFVIRCRMSPKPESVPYQDWFFKYKFEEPYLMYRQWRECTKALIMGRTPSYKKHQAITQEYLMYARKRIAADPKLGRQYNKNHGIIQLREDFLAFKHLNGTDAANFEEVYGGGSKTEVTKDVILVPIATIGCGKTTLAIALGHLFGYGHIQNDNITGTKRPPRFTRMVLDELQTHPAVVADRNNAQKHERKQILHDVKHMHLSATMVALNFVHDDVDAIRAITHERVFARGDNHQTIHAATDANKVVGIMEGFIQRFEPLDLSRAPDEGFDAVIDLSPTAGSRANLETVVRQLHNLYPNLVKEVPSAEAMDEAIAAAIGKYNPTLRHEIVDRGKNKGPSQTPKQNQPPKAAVKKKPLEYMAVHVAGKDVNAQLESTFKNQPADASRFYKQLKQTRRVQPSFHVTLMHRASAKERPELWDRYQKLHADADAAAEAAAAAGGPTYIVNGTPPEVGEVDVQLERVVFDDRLMAFVVRLVSKEAEAGGGGAEDNWTCVNKVSHITVGTRDDSVKPKESNELLARWLEQGSTETNGITDIVIEGQPLLPGVSSVYYADDEGLIWFVASTNSFHCRRASPLLTANRASRTPSFQRRPPGPRSVTTSGSSGSAELSAGSARPATTMSAAVLMSTNASSGSLAGRWFCRMLVIVAAFSAGDFPGDTSLSGQAATPKSAGDSWKWSMTTSLPAVSSCRYQQNVGPAMEISSSSSAPQTTMALRAPVMRSASAKTGPSSRRATPMMRVSSGDSLSGVSRTSTGLAKGPSRLNSVRQGSCLRMGAT
;
A
#
# COMPACT_ATOMS: atom_id res chain seq x y z
N MET A 1 73.76 -29.75 39.99
CA MET A 1 73.15 -31.10 40.03
C MET A 1 71.65 -30.89 39.85
N ASP A 2 71.13 -30.49 38.69
CA ASP A 2 71.57 -30.68 37.28
C ASP A 2 71.26 -32.08 36.72
N SER A 3 70.82 -32.13 35.45
CA SER A 3 70.46 -33.29 34.61
C SER A 3 69.23 -34.11 35.05
N THR A 4 68.37 -34.69 34.18
CA THR A 4 68.21 -34.56 32.69
C THR A 4 66.84 -35.10 32.22
N HIS A 5 66.41 -34.69 31.01
CA HIS A 5 65.28 -35.21 30.20
C HIS A 5 63.85 -34.93 30.74
N ILE A 6 62.84 -34.65 29.91
CA ILE A 6 62.73 -34.74 28.44
C ILE A 6 62.37 -33.37 27.83
N GLU A 7 63.12 -32.93 26.82
CA GLU A 7 62.66 -31.92 25.84
C GLU A 7 62.34 -32.61 24.51
N THR A 8 61.27 -32.13 23.83
CA THR A 8 61.10 -31.91 22.35
C THR A 8 59.65 -32.16 21.92
N ALA A 9 58.78 -31.12 21.92
CA ALA A 9 57.56 -31.02 21.09
C ALA A 9 56.78 -29.68 21.30
N ALA A 10 57.47 -28.53 21.39
CA ALA A 10 56.83 -27.24 21.73
C ALA A 10 57.20 -26.07 20.79
N ALA A 11 57.42 -26.36 19.50
CA ALA A 11 57.70 -25.35 18.49
C ALA A 11 57.06 -25.74 17.14
N GLY A 12 55.91 -25.14 16.80
CA GLY A 12 55.26 -25.45 15.53
C GLY A 12 53.75 -25.26 15.41
N MET A 13 53.14 -24.22 16.01
CA MET A 13 51.76 -23.84 15.68
C MET A 13 51.52 -22.33 15.86
N ALA A 14 52.23 -21.52 15.08
CA ALA A 14 51.82 -20.14 14.86
C ALA A 14 50.54 -20.14 14.02
N THR A 15 49.38 -19.96 14.66
CA THR A 15 48.09 -19.90 13.97
C THR A 15 48.06 -18.69 13.04
N SER A 16 48.14 -18.94 11.73
CA SER A 16 48.02 -17.89 10.72
C SER A 16 46.65 -17.21 10.83
N SER A 17 46.62 -15.92 11.18
CA SER A 17 45.40 -15.12 11.15
C SER A 17 44.71 -15.28 9.79
N PRO A 18 43.37 -15.46 9.75
CA PRO A 18 42.66 -15.69 8.50
C PRO A 18 42.90 -14.50 7.55
N VAL A 19 43.33 -14.80 6.32
CA VAL A 19 43.60 -13.78 5.31
C VAL A 19 42.28 -13.13 4.92
N LEU A 20 42.06 -11.90 5.42
CA LEU A 20 40.85 -11.15 5.16
C LEU A 20 40.67 -10.92 3.64
N PRO A 21 39.45 -11.12 3.09
CA PRO A 21 39.21 -10.88 1.67
C PRO A 21 39.41 -9.40 1.33
N LYS A 22 39.81 -9.10 0.08
CA LYS A 22 39.97 -7.71 -0.36
C LYS A 22 38.61 -6.98 -0.29
N ALA A 23 38.57 -5.87 0.44
CA ALA A 23 37.39 -5.01 0.52
C ALA A 23 36.95 -4.53 -0.88
N PRO A 24 35.66 -4.57 -1.22
CA PRO A 24 35.16 -4.07 -2.50
C PRO A 24 35.25 -2.54 -2.55
N TYR A 25 35.57 -2.02 -3.73
CA TYR A 25 35.69 -0.59 -4.02
C TYR A 25 35.36 -0.31 -5.49
N LYS A 26 34.57 0.74 -5.74
CA LYS A 26 34.32 1.38 -7.05
C LYS A 26 34.00 2.85 -6.76
N ASP A 27 34.58 3.77 -7.53
CA ASP A 27 34.23 5.19 -7.52
C ASP A 27 32.82 5.44 -8.06
N GLN A 28 32.19 6.55 -7.66
CA GLN A 28 30.88 6.94 -8.19
C GLN A 28 31.03 7.48 -9.62
N ASP A 29 30.34 6.89 -10.58
CA ASP A 29 30.18 7.53 -11.89
C ASP A 29 29.14 8.67 -11.78
N VAL A 30 29.59 9.89 -12.08
CA VAL A 30 28.80 11.11 -11.97
C VAL A 30 27.61 11.11 -12.94
N GLN A 31 27.70 10.44 -14.09
CA GLN A 31 26.62 10.32 -15.07
C GLN A 31 25.59 9.27 -14.61
N GLU A 32 26.02 8.11 -14.12
CA GLU A 32 25.12 7.09 -13.55
C GLU A 32 24.30 7.68 -12.38
N VAL A 33 24.96 8.38 -11.46
CA VAL A 33 24.30 9.00 -10.29
C VAL A 33 23.39 10.18 -10.70
N ALA A 34 23.79 11.01 -11.67
CA ALA A 34 22.96 12.10 -12.18
C ALA A 34 21.69 11.59 -12.87
N GLU A 35 21.78 10.50 -13.64
CA GLU A 35 20.62 9.90 -14.33
C GLU A 35 19.63 9.27 -13.34
N VAL A 36 20.12 8.55 -12.33
CA VAL A 36 19.26 8.04 -11.24
C VAL A 36 18.54 9.21 -10.54
N ILE A 37 19.25 10.28 -10.18
CA ILE A 37 18.64 11.47 -9.56
C ILE A 37 17.61 12.13 -10.48
N ARG A 38 17.86 12.18 -11.80
CA ARG A 38 16.90 12.70 -12.79
C ARG A 38 15.60 11.89 -12.79
N ILE A 39 15.69 10.57 -12.87
CA ILE A 39 14.52 9.66 -12.85
C ILE A 39 13.74 9.81 -11.54
N LEU A 40 14.44 9.88 -10.39
CA LEU A 40 13.80 10.05 -9.09
C LEU A 40 13.10 11.43 -8.96
N ASP A 41 13.72 12.53 -9.39
CA ASP A 41 13.09 13.87 -9.41
C ASP A 41 11.90 13.95 -10.38
N GLU A 42 11.93 13.21 -11.50
CA GLU A 42 10.79 13.11 -12.42
C GLU A 42 9.63 12.32 -11.80
N ALA A 43 9.91 11.22 -11.11
CA ALA A 43 8.91 10.46 -10.36
C ALA A 43 8.26 11.28 -9.23
N VAL A 44 9.03 12.13 -8.53
CA VAL A 44 8.50 13.10 -7.53
C VAL A 44 7.51 14.09 -8.15
N LYS A 45 7.81 14.60 -9.35
CA LYS A 45 6.97 15.56 -10.08
C LYS A 45 5.72 14.89 -10.64
N GLN A 46 5.86 13.71 -11.23
CA GLN A 46 4.83 13.04 -12.02
C GLN A 46 3.96 12.07 -11.20
N LYS A 47 3.44 12.48 -10.04
CA LYS A 47 2.68 11.60 -9.09
C LYS A 47 1.44 10.88 -9.66
N LYS A 48 0.95 11.23 -10.85
CA LYS A 48 -0.16 10.56 -11.58
C LYS A 48 0.26 9.87 -12.89
N ARG A 49 1.55 9.89 -13.25
CA ARG A 49 2.11 9.34 -14.50
C ARG A 49 3.38 8.49 -14.31
N SER A 50 4.08 8.65 -13.20
CA SER A 50 5.17 7.77 -12.78
C SER A 50 4.64 6.37 -12.48
N ALA A 51 5.41 5.33 -12.85
CA ALA A 51 5.05 3.94 -12.60
C ALA A 51 5.25 3.50 -11.12
N PHE A 52 6.01 4.28 -10.34
CA PHE A 52 6.22 4.09 -8.91
C PHE A 52 6.11 5.44 -8.15
N SER A 53 5.92 5.40 -6.84
CA SER A 53 5.65 6.59 -6.02
C SER A 53 6.79 6.86 -5.04
N ILE A 54 7.23 8.12 -4.97
CA ILE A 54 8.41 8.52 -4.22
C ILE A 54 8.27 9.91 -3.59
N LYS A 55 8.82 10.07 -2.38
CA LYS A 55 8.98 11.34 -1.68
C LYS A 55 10.46 11.71 -1.58
N LYS A 56 10.82 12.89 -2.05
CA LYS A 56 12.09 13.58 -1.74
C LYS A 56 11.92 14.45 -0.49
N THR A 57 12.93 14.54 0.36
CA THR A 57 12.96 15.47 1.51
C THR A 57 14.39 15.94 1.72
N ARG A 58 14.61 17.27 1.68
CA ARG A 58 15.94 17.87 1.89
C ARG A 58 16.19 18.12 3.37
N PHE A 59 17.40 17.82 3.81
CA PHE A 59 17.92 18.14 5.13
C PHE A 59 19.21 18.96 4.96
N THR A 60 19.38 20.01 5.76
CA THR A 60 20.65 20.73 5.91
C THR A 60 21.52 19.99 6.92
N VAL A 61 22.80 19.83 6.60
CA VAL A 61 23.77 19.15 7.48
C VAL A 61 24.35 20.20 8.42
N SER A 62 23.75 20.34 9.61
CA SER A 62 24.02 21.45 10.55
C SER A 62 25.42 21.42 11.18
N ASN A 63 26.14 20.31 11.08
CA ASN A 63 27.53 20.13 11.52
C ASN A 63 28.55 20.29 10.38
N SER A 64 28.14 20.72 9.18
CA SER A 64 29.02 20.97 8.02
C SER A 64 29.39 22.45 7.91
N GLU A 65 30.69 22.75 7.92
CA GLU A 65 31.22 24.12 7.77
C GLU A 65 30.98 24.69 6.35
N ASP A 66 31.05 23.82 5.33
CA ASP A 66 30.72 24.13 3.93
C ASP A 66 29.19 24.25 3.66
N GLY A 67 28.34 24.01 4.67
CA GLY A 67 26.89 24.14 4.55
C GLY A 67 26.22 23.07 3.67
N TYR A 68 26.73 21.82 3.71
CA TYR A 68 26.20 20.72 2.90
C TYR A 68 24.70 20.46 3.16
N TYR A 69 24.04 19.86 2.17
CA TYR A 69 22.67 19.34 2.29
C TYR A 69 22.62 17.90 1.77
N VAL A 70 21.60 17.15 2.22
CA VAL A 70 21.25 15.84 1.66
C VAL A 70 19.78 15.79 1.26
N ASP A 71 19.52 15.29 0.06
CA ASP A 71 18.18 14.93 -0.41
C ASP A 71 17.93 13.45 -0.09
N SER A 72 17.04 13.17 0.86
CA SER A 72 16.60 11.82 1.21
C SER A 72 15.46 11.36 0.31
N TRP A 73 15.50 10.09 -0.11
CA TRP A 73 14.57 9.50 -1.08
C TRP A 73 13.81 8.31 -0.47
N LYS A 74 12.48 8.43 -0.39
CA LYS A 74 11.59 7.41 0.17
C LYS A 74 10.56 6.94 -0.85
N MET A 75 10.76 5.75 -1.41
CA MET A 75 9.72 4.98 -2.10
C MET A 75 8.83 4.23 -1.10
N ASN A 76 7.65 3.76 -1.53
CA ASN A 76 6.80 2.92 -0.67
C ASN A 76 7.35 1.50 -0.58
N ASP A 77 7.20 0.84 0.57
CA ASP A 77 7.81 -0.47 0.84
C ASP A 77 7.26 -1.61 -0.07
N TRP A 78 6.20 -1.38 -0.86
CA TRP A 78 5.69 -2.27 -1.92
C TRP A 78 6.21 -1.95 -3.33
N ASP A 79 6.66 -0.72 -3.61
CA ASP A 79 7.10 -0.33 -4.96
C ASP A 79 8.39 -1.09 -5.35
N TYR A 80 9.18 -1.50 -4.36
CA TYR A 80 10.34 -2.40 -4.51
C TYR A 80 9.99 -3.83 -4.98
N LYS A 81 8.71 -4.22 -5.06
CA LYS A 81 8.31 -5.50 -5.69
C LYS A 81 8.26 -5.41 -7.23
N ARG A 82 8.50 -4.23 -7.81
CA ARG A 82 8.62 -4.01 -9.26
C ARG A 82 10.00 -4.43 -9.78
N ARG A 83 10.14 -4.65 -11.09
CA ARG A 83 11.40 -5.01 -11.77
C ARG A 83 12.05 -3.86 -12.58
N ASP A 84 11.53 -2.64 -12.47
CA ASP A 84 11.90 -1.47 -13.30
C ASP A 84 12.29 -0.21 -12.49
N LEU A 85 12.74 -0.36 -11.24
CA LEU A 85 13.22 0.78 -10.45
C LEU A 85 14.65 1.20 -10.84
N PRO A 86 14.99 2.51 -10.81
CA PRO A 86 16.35 2.98 -11.10
C PRO A 86 17.38 2.61 -10.01
N THR A 87 16.91 2.24 -8.81
CA THR A 87 17.68 1.62 -7.73
C THR A 87 16.72 1.04 -6.70
N TYR A 88 17.16 0.02 -5.95
CA TYR A 88 16.37 -0.68 -4.94
C TYR A 88 16.74 -0.29 -3.50
N ALA A 89 17.65 0.68 -3.34
CA ALA A 89 18.20 1.13 -2.05
C ALA A 89 17.12 1.65 -1.08
N ARG A 90 16.93 0.97 0.05
CA ARG A 90 15.93 1.27 1.09
C ARG A 90 16.48 2.19 2.17
N GLY A 91 16.93 3.37 1.75
CA GLY A 91 17.61 4.34 2.60
C GLY A 91 18.67 5.07 1.78
N LEU A 92 18.22 5.92 0.86
CA LEU A 92 19.06 6.59 -0.12
C LEU A 92 19.09 8.09 0.16
N PHE A 93 20.28 8.66 0.27
CA PHE A 93 20.47 10.10 0.37
C PHE A 93 21.51 10.58 -0.64
N THR A 94 21.22 11.66 -1.35
CA THR A 94 22.11 12.22 -2.38
C THR A 94 22.50 13.66 -2.06
N THR A 95 23.71 14.05 -2.40
CA THR A 95 24.30 15.36 -2.14
C THR A 95 25.06 15.86 -3.38
N LYS A 96 25.93 16.84 -3.20
CA LYS A 96 26.97 17.22 -4.16
C LYS A 96 28.34 16.81 -3.65
N ASN A 97 29.25 16.40 -4.52
CA ASN A 97 30.67 16.23 -4.17
C ASN A 97 31.38 17.60 -4.09
N LYS A 98 32.67 17.58 -3.71
CA LYS A 98 33.58 18.76 -3.67
C LYS A 98 33.74 19.54 -4.99
N HIS A 99 33.23 19.02 -6.11
CA HIS A 99 33.21 19.69 -7.43
C HIS A 99 31.81 20.19 -7.80
N GLY A 100 30.85 20.16 -6.88
CA GLY A 100 29.46 20.58 -7.08
C GLY A 100 28.61 19.61 -7.89
N GLN A 101 29.15 18.44 -8.25
CA GLN A 101 28.51 17.40 -9.08
C GLN A 101 27.64 16.47 -8.24
N PRO A 102 26.58 15.83 -8.78
CA PRO A 102 25.74 14.90 -8.03
C PRO A 102 26.51 13.71 -7.45
N SER A 103 26.16 13.29 -6.24
CA SER A 103 26.78 12.14 -5.55
C SER A 103 25.81 11.46 -4.58
N ILE A 104 25.98 10.16 -4.34
CA ILE A 104 25.30 9.41 -3.27
C ILE A 104 26.07 9.61 -1.96
N ALA A 105 25.40 10.12 -0.94
CA ALA A 105 25.93 10.31 0.41
C ALA A 105 25.69 9.09 1.31
N ILE A 106 24.51 8.48 1.21
CA ILE A 106 24.11 7.32 2.02
C ILE A 106 23.40 6.30 1.11
N ARG A 107 23.78 5.03 1.27
CA ARG A 107 23.29 3.88 0.49
C ARG A 107 22.99 2.70 1.42
N GLY A 108 21.80 2.69 2.01
CA GLY A 108 21.26 1.52 2.71
C GLY A 108 21.11 0.31 1.77
N TYR A 109 20.89 -0.88 2.33
CA TYR A 109 20.70 -2.11 1.53
C TYR A 109 19.51 -1.97 0.58
N ASP A 110 19.45 -2.85 -0.43
CA ASP A 110 18.20 -3.04 -1.17
C ASP A 110 17.08 -3.58 -0.26
N LYS A 111 15.83 -3.30 -0.62
CA LYS A 111 14.65 -3.82 0.10
C LYS A 111 14.57 -5.34 -0.05
N PHE A 112 15.02 -6.07 0.98
CA PHE A 112 14.90 -7.52 1.05
C PHE A 112 13.58 -8.02 1.67
N PHE A 113 13.13 -9.16 1.15
CA PHE A 113 11.83 -9.77 1.42
C PHE A 113 11.98 -11.05 2.26
N ASN A 114 10.93 -11.43 2.98
CA ASN A 114 10.89 -12.63 3.81
C ASN A 114 10.75 -13.86 2.92
N ILE A 115 11.11 -15.06 3.40
CA ILE A 115 10.65 -16.29 2.77
C ILE A 115 9.15 -16.19 2.43
N ASN A 116 8.81 -16.54 1.21
CA ASN A 116 7.48 -16.47 0.59
C ASN A 116 6.82 -15.07 0.47
N GLU A 117 7.49 -13.96 0.80
CA GLU A 117 6.92 -12.58 0.66
C GLU A 117 6.91 -12.08 -0.81
N VAL A 118 7.81 -12.60 -1.66
CA VAL A 118 7.84 -12.41 -3.13
C VAL A 118 8.24 -13.70 -3.85
N HIS A 119 8.06 -13.74 -5.18
CA HIS A 119 8.44 -14.89 -6.03
C HIS A 119 9.89 -15.32 -5.82
N GLU A 120 10.81 -14.35 -5.86
CA GLU A 120 12.26 -14.54 -5.68
C GLU A 120 12.65 -15.10 -4.30
N THR A 121 11.75 -15.06 -3.31
CA THR A 121 11.97 -15.57 -1.94
C THR A 121 11.21 -16.86 -1.62
N ARG A 122 10.64 -17.54 -2.60
CA ARG A 122 10.17 -18.93 -2.42
C ARG A 122 11.37 -19.86 -2.39
N TRP A 123 11.33 -20.90 -1.56
CA TRP A 123 12.44 -21.88 -1.43
C TRP A 123 12.92 -22.42 -2.78
N GLU A 124 12.01 -22.90 -3.63
CA GLU A 124 12.25 -23.30 -5.03
C GLU A 124 13.11 -22.31 -5.84
N ASN A 125 12.82 -21.00 -5.76
CA ASN A 125 13.53 -19.97 -6.51
C ASN A 125 14.85 -19.57 -5.85
N ILE A 126 14.97 -19.70 -4.52
CA ILE A 126 16.24 -19.51 -3.81
C ILE A 126 17.20 -20.66 -4.14
N GLU A 127 16.71 -21.89 -4.08
CA GLU A 127 17.45 -23.13 -4.40
C GLU A 127 17.92 -23.15 -5.87
N GLU A 128 17.11 -22.67 -6.83
CA GLU A 128 17.51 -22.55 -8.25
C GLU A 128 18.46 -21.37 -8.54
N ARG A 129 18.23 -20.20 -7.94
CA ARG A 129 18.78 -18.92 -8.44
C ARG A 129 19.83 -18.25 -7.56
N THR A 130 20.14 -18.82 -6.39
CA THR A 130 21.16 -18.27 -5.48
C THR A 130 22.43 -19.11 -5.42
N GLN A 131 23.51 -18.48 -4.97
CA GLN A 131 24.83 -19.09 -4.79
C GLN A 131 25.42 -18.67 -3.45
N GLY A 132 25.95 -19.65 -2.70
CA GLY A 132 26.69 -19.44 -1.47
C GLY A 132 28.14 -18.95 -1.68
N PRO A 133 28.95 -18.90 -0.61
CA PRO A 133 28.57 -19.21 0.77
C PRO A 133 27.49 -18.26 1.29
N TYR A 134 26.57 -18.79 2.10
CA TYR A 134 25.46 -18.07 2.69
C TYR A 134 25.89 -17.49 4.04
N GLU A 135 26.01 -16.17 4.13
CA GLU A 135 26.25 -15.47 5.40
C GLU A 135 24.92 -15.29 6.12
N ILE A 136 24.67 -16.12 7.13
CA ILE A 136 23.54 -15.98 8.05
C ILE A 136 23.96 -15.00 9.14
N THR A 137 23.34 -13.82 9.16
CA THR A 137 23.61 -12.78 10.16
C THR A 137 22.41 -12.53 11.05
N LEU A 138 22.65 -12.37 12.35
CA LEU A 138 21.60 -12.20 13.34
C LEU A 138 20.77 -10.94 13.07
N LYS A 139 19.43 -11.06 13.04
CA LYS A 139 18.55 -9.91 12.77
C LYS A 139 18.21 -9.16 14.07
N GLU A 140 19.20 -8.44 14.57
CA GLU A 140 19.08 -7.48 15.68
C GLU A 140 17.83 -6.59 15.56
N ASN A 141 17.26 -6.17 16.70
CA ASN A 141 15.89 -5.65 16.80
C ASN A 141 15.87 -4.23 17.40
N GLY A 142 16.20 -3.25 16.57
CA GLY A 142 16.25 -1.83 16.96
C GLY A 142 15.85 -0.92 15.81
N CYS A 143 16.52 0.23 15.69
CA CYS A 143 16.30 1.16 14.58
C CYS A 143 17.56 1.42 13.74
N ILE A 144 17.41 1.35 12.41
CA ILE A 144 18.54 1.38 11.47
C ILE A 144 19.17 2.78 11.36
N ILE A 145 20.49 2.82 11.58
CA ILE A 145 21.37 3.97 11.46
C ILE A 145 22.34 3.74 10.30
N PHE A 146 22.47 4.75 9.45
CA PHE A 146 23.44 4.83 8.37
C PHE A 146 24.49 5.89 8.72
N VAL A 147 25.76 5.61 8.43
CA VAL A 147 26.89 6.50 8.70
C VAL A 147 27.77 6.60 7.46
N SER A 148 28.13 7.82 7.06
CA SER A 148 29.15 8.07 6.02
C SER A 148 29.91 9.36 6.31
N GLY A 149 30.97 9.62 5.53
CA GLY A 149 31.64 10.92 5.50
C GLY A 149 31.19 11.77 4.31
N LEU A 150 31.17 13.08 4.50
CA LEU A 150 31.08 14.07 3.44
C LEU A 150 32.49 14.58 3.05
N ALA A 151 32.58 15.29 1.92
CA ALA A 151 33.87 15.66 1.32
C ALA A 151 34.62 16.79 2.06
N ASP A 152 33.93 17.49 2.98
CA ASP A 152 34.46 18.44 3.96
C ASP A 152 35.03 17.75 5.22
N GLY A 153 34.82 16.43 5.37
CA GLY A 153 35.19 15.67 6.57
C GLY A 153 34.07 15.59 7.62
N THR A 154 32.87 16.11 7.35
CA THR A 154 31.71 15.99 8.23
C THR A 154 31.22 14.55 8.29
N LEU A 155 30.96 14.05 9.51
CA LEU A 155 30.30 12.76 9.71
C LEU A 155 28.79 12.94 9.53
N LEU A 156 28.22 12.25 8.53
CA LEU A 156 26.79 12.22 8.28
C LEU A 156 26.18 11.00 8.95
N VAL A 157 25.27 11.23 9.91
CA VAL A 157 24.50 10.19 10.60
C VAL A 157 23.02 10.32 10.23
N CYS A 158 22.47 9.26 9.64
CA CYS A 158 21.09 9.21 9.17
C CYS A 158 20.33 8.06 9.83
N SER A 159 19.13 8.33 10.32
CA SER A 159 18.10 7.28 10.42
C SER A 159 17.62 6.86 9.03
N LYS A 160 16.83 5.78 8.92
CA LYS A 160 16.27 5.25 7.66
C LYS A 160 15.89 6.29 6.59
N HIS A 161 15.25 7.41 6.98
CA HIS A 161 14.70 8.43 6.09
C HIS A 161 14.85 9.88 6.62
N SER A 162 15.74 10.13 7.58
CA SER A 162 15.92 11.44 8.23
C SER A 162 17.31 11.60 8.83
N THR A 163 17.84 12.83 8.86
CA THR A 163 19.06 13.21 9.59
C THR A 163 18.83 14.52 10.34
N GLY A 164 19.69 14.83 11.30
CA GLY A 164 19.58 15.99 12.19
C GLY A 164 18.42 15.92 13.19
N ASP A 165 18.39 16.91 14.07
CA ASP A 165 17.30 17.10 15.02
C ASP A 165 16.00 17.56 14.34
N ARG A 166 14.87 17.33 15.00
CA ARG A 166 13.54 17.68 14.48
C ARG A 166 12.69 18.29 15.58
N GLY A 167 12.03 19.41 15.29
CA GLY A 167 11.13 20.09 16.22
C GLY A 167 9.85 19.33 16.61
N ASP A 168 9.65 18.09 16.13
CA ASP A 168 8.50 17.24 16.46
C ASP A 168 8.85 16.03 17.36
N VAL A 169 10.12 15.86 17.78
CA VAL A 169 10.57 14.77 18.68
C VAL A 169 11.64 15.28 19.65
N GLU A 170 11.62 14.83 20.91
CA GLU A 170 12.61 15.23 21.93
C GLU A 170 14.06 14.82 21.59
N LEU A 171 14.25 13.68 20.91
CA LEU A 171 15.53 13.22 20.38
C LEU A 171 15.28 12.41 19.10
N SER A 172 15.99 12.70 18.01
CA SER A 172 15.85 11.92 16.76
C SER A 172 16.65 10.62 16.83
N HIS A 173 16.22 9.55 16.13
CA HIS A 173 17.02 8.31 16.03
C HIS A 173 18.44 8.60 15.47
N SER A 174 18.57 9.53 14.51
CA SER A 174 19.87 9.97 13.97
C SER A 174 20.75 10.60 15.05
N SER A 175 20.18 11.44 15.91
CA SER A 175 20.89 12.14 16.98
C SER A 175 21.28 11.18 18.11
N ALA A 176 20.41 10.23 18.45
CA ALA A 176 20.72 9.13 19.38
C ALA A 176 21.84 8.23 18.84
N GLY A 177 21.79 7.90 17.54
CA GLY A 177 22.86 7.20 16.84
C GLY A 177 24.18 7.97 16.88
N GLU A 178 24.18 9.27 16.59
CA GLU A 178 25.40 10.09 16.63
C GLU A 178 25.98 10.21 18.04
N ALA A 179 25.13 10.32 19.08
CA ALA A 179 25.57 10.30 20.47
C ALA A 179 26.23 8.96 20.85
N ARG A 180 25.68 7.82 20.41
CA ARG A 180 26.30 6.50 20.61
C ARG A 180 27.62 6.35 19.82
N ILE A 181 27.71 6.91 18.60
CA ILE A 181 28.96 6.98 17.81
C ILE A 181 30.04 7.80 18.55
N GLN A 182 29.68 8.96 19.10
CA GLN A 182 30.60 9.79 19.87
C GLN A 182 31.20 9.00 21.05
N ILE A 183 30.35 8.34 21.84
CA ILE A 183 30.76 7.55 23.01
C ILE A 183 31.69 6.38 22.65
N GLN A 184 31.45 5.66 21.55
CA GLN A 184 32.34 4.55 21.14
C GLN A 184 33.68 5.04 20.58
N LEU A 185 33.71 6.19 19.90
CA LEU A 185 34.95 6.75 19.34
C LEU A 185 35.84 7.36 20.43
N GLU A 186 35.26 8.05 21.41
CA GLU A 186 35.97 8.58 22.58
C GLU A 186 36.70 7.47 23.36
N ARG A 187 36.03 6.32 23.57
CA ARG A 187 36.62 5.12 24.21
C ARG A 187 37.83 4.54 23.45
N LEU A 188 37.97 4.86 22.17
CA LEU A 188 39.09 4.43 21.31
C LEU A 188 40.10 5.55 21.02
N GLY A 189 39.92 6.75 21.59
CA GLY A 189 40.77 7.92 21.29
C GLY A 189 40.66 8.42 19.84
N LYS A 190 39.51 8.20 19.18
CA LYS A 190 39.25 8.57 17.77
C LYS A 190 38.22 9.71 17.67
N THR A 191 38.24 10.45 16.56
CA THR A 191 37.26 11.52 16.29
C THR A 191 36.20 11.11 15.27
N LYS A 192 35.06 11.83 15.24
CA LYS A 192 34.04 11.68 14.19
C LYS A 192 34.61 12.00 12.80
N GLN A 193 35.52 12.95 12.71
CA GLN A 193 36.21 13.34 11.48
C GLN A 193 37.11 12.21 10.95
N ASP A 194 37.70 11.38 11.81
CA ASP A 194 38.49 10.22 11.38
C ASP A 194 37.60 9.13 10.78
N LEU A 195 36.45 8.85 11.42
CA LEU A 195 35.47 7.90 10.88
C LEU A 195 34.86 8.42 9.56
N ALA A 196 34.58 9.72 9.45
CA ALA A 196 34.11 10.34 8.22
C ALA A 196 35.13 10.20 7.09
N ARG A 197 36.40 10.52 7.36
CA ARG A 197 37.52 10.39 6.40
C ARG A 197 37.69 8.94 5.93
N GLU A 198 37.57 7.97 6.84
CA GLU A 198 37.64 6.54 6.51
C GLU A 198 36.49 6.11 5.58
N LEU A 199 35.25 6.42 5.95
CA LEU A 199 34.05 6.04 5.18
C LEU A 199 34.00 6.73 3.81
N TYR A 200 34.40 8.01 3.74
CA TYR A 200 34.51 8.75 2.50
C TYR A 200 35.61 8.20 1.59
N SER A 201 36.80 7.91 2.12
CA SER A 201 37.92 7.38 1.32
C SER A 201 37.62 6.00 0.70
N ARG A 202 36.76 5.21 1.34
CA ARG A 202 36.26 3.92 0.85
C ARG A 202 35.04 4.00 -0.06
N ASN A 203 34.44 5.17 -0.23
CA ASN A 203 33.15 5.38 -0.92
C ASN A 203 32.01 4.51 -0.34
N VAL A 204 31.86 4.45 0.99
CA VAL A 204 30.88 3.57 1.66
C VAL A 204 29.89 4.29 2.60
N THR A 205 28.81 3.57 2.89
CA THR A 205 27.92 3.74 4.03
C THR A 205 28.13 2.57 5.00
N ALA A 206 28.47 2.84 6.25
CA ALA A 206 28.35 1.87 7.34
C ALA A 206 26.89 1.81 7.80
N VAL A 207 26.39 0.60 8.09
CA VAL A 207 24.99 0.33 8.41
C VAL A 207 24.90 -0.46 9.71
N ALA A 208 24.32 0.17 10.73
CA ALA A 208 24.18 -0.38 12.07
C ALA A 208 22.71 -0.34 12.53
N GLU A 209 22.35 -1.24 13.45
CA GLU A 209 21.06 -1.19 14.16
C GLU A 209 21.34 -0.61 15.56
N LEU A 210 20.71 0.52 15.89
CA LEU A 210 20.72 1.10 17.24
C LEU A 210 19.73 0.32 18.09
N CYS A 211 20.24 -0.41 19.08
CA CYS A 211 19.46 -1.21 20.00
C CYS A 211 19.79 -0.76 21.43
N ASP A 212 18.82 -0.15 22.11
CA ASP A 212 19.03 0.60 23.36
C ASP A 212 17.69 0.86 24.07
N ASP A 213 17.34 0.06 25.08
CA ASP A 213 16.06 0.18 25.80
C ASP A 213 15.93 1.52 26.57
N SER A 214 17.06 2.18 26.86
CA SER A 214 17.06 3.51 27.48
C SER A 214 16.70 4.64 26.50
N PHE A 215 16.73 4.36 25.19
CA PHE A 215 16.24 5.24 24.14
C PHE A 215 14.86 4.83 23.62
N GLU A 216 14.67 3.57 23.22
CA GLU A 216 13.41 3.07 22.66
C GLU A 216 13.30 1.52 22.72
N GLU A 217 12.43 0.98 23.59
CA GLU A 217 12.17 -0.47 23.64
C GLU A 217 11.45 -0.95 22.37
N HIS A 218 11.96 -2.03 21.77
CA HIS A 218 11.43 -2.58 20.52
C HIS A 218 10.55 -3.82 20.76
N ILE A 219 11.14 -5.02 20.76
CA ILE A 219 10.51 -6.31 21.09
C ILE A 219 11.49 -7.20 21.86
N LEU A 220 12.75 -7.28 21.43
CA LEU A 220 13.84 -7.86 22.22
C LEU A 220 14.43 -6.81 23.17
N ALA A 221 15.02 -7.27 24.27
CA ALA A 221 15.61 -6.40 25.29
C ALA A 221 17.10 -6.11 25.03
N TYR A 222 17.48 -4.84 25.15
CA TYR A 222 18.84 -4.32 25.05
C TYR A 222 19.13 -3.40 26.25
N GLY A 223 19.33 -4.05 27.40
CA GLY A 223 19.76 -3.40 28.63
C GLY A 223 21.13 -2.72 28.52
N PRO A 224 21.58 -1.99 29.56
CA PRO A 224 22.79 -1.16 29.49
C PRO A 224 24.10 -1.89 29.14
N ASP A 225 24.14 -3.21 29.32
CA ASP A 225 25.22 -4.13 28.93
C ASP A 225 25.27 -4.39 27.41
N LYS A 226 24.11 -4.35 26.74
CA LYS A 226 23.90 -4.64 25.31
C LYS A 226 23.57 -3.40 24.48
N ALA A 227 23.33 -2.25 25.13
CA ALA A 227 22.90 -1.01 24.49
C ALA A 227 24.00 -0.37 23.63
N GLY A 228 23.76 -0.27 22.32
CA GLY A 228 24.72 0.31 21.38
C GLY A 228 24.36 0.14 19.91
N LEU A 229 25.37 0.28 19.05
CA LEU A 229 25.25 0.20 17.60
C LEU A 229 25.85 -1.12 17.10
N TYR A 230 24.98 -2.03 16.68
CA TYR A 230 25.37 -3.32 16.11
C TYR A 230 25.67 -3.12 14.63
N LEU A 231 26.94 -3.14 14.22
CA LEU A 231 27.32 -2.95 12.82
C LEU A 231 27.08 -4.23 12.03
N HIS A 232 26.00 -4.24 11.25
CA HIS A 232 25.61 -5.39 10.44
C HIS A 232 26.02 -5.26 8.97
N GLY A 233 26.49 -4.11 8.46
CA GLY A 233 27.04 -4.08 7.11
C GLY A 233 27.71 -2.79 6.67
N ILE A 234 28.36 -2.85 5.50
CA ILE A 234 29.01 -1.73 4.84
C ILE A 234 28.70 -1.83 3.34
N ASN A 235 28.10 -0.80 2.76
CA ASN A 235 27.66 -0.78 1.36
C ASN A 235 28.46 0.26 0.59
N LEU A 236 28.75 0.01 -0.69
CA LEU A 236 29.29 1.05 -1.57
C LEU A 236 28.20 2.07 -1.93
N ASN A 237 28.57 3.35 -2.02
CA ASN A 237 27.66 4.45 -2.32
C ASN A 237 27.37 4.55 -3.82
N LEU A 238 26.71 3.53 -4.35
CA LEU A 238 26.45 3.31 -5.79
C LEU A 238 24.96 3.09 -6.09
N PRO A 239 24.50 3.33 -7.33
CA PRO A 239 23.17 2.95 -7.79
C PRO A 239 22.86 1.46 -7.57
N GLU A 240 23.76 0.59 -8.04
CA GLU A 240 23.71 -0.86 -7.84
C GLU A 240 23.96 -1.24 -6.37
N PHE A 241 23.55 -2.45 -5.98
CA PHE A 241 23.82 -2.96 -4.64
C PHE A 241 25.10 -3.78 -4.62
N ARG A 242 26.13 -3.24 -3.97
CA ARG A 242 27.36 -3.95 -3.61
C ARG A 242 27.64 -3.77 -2.12
N THR A 243 27.97 -4.84 -1.42
CA THR A 243 28.17 -4.85 0.04
C THR A 243 29.45 -5.57 0.44
N TYR A 244 29.94 -5.31 1.65
CA TYR A 244 31.10 -5.97 2.23
C TYR A 244 30.71 -7.36 2.76
N PRO A 245 31.50 -8.42 2.52
CA PRO A 245 31.40 -9.69 3.24
C PRO A 245 31.44 -9.45 4.76
N SER A 246 30.61 -10.17 5.51
CA SER A 246 30.34 -9.89 6.92
C SER A 246 31.57 -10.02 7.82
N ILE A 247 32.60 -10.79 7.42
CA ILE A 247 33.89 -10.83 8.12
C ILE A 247 34.64 -9.48 8.08
N LEU A 248 34.53 -8.71 6.98
CA LEU A 248 35.10 -7.36 6.89
C LEU A 248 34.27 -6.34 7.67
N VAL A 249 32.97 -6.58 7.78
CA VAL A 249 32.06 -5.77 8.61
C VAL A 249 32.42 -5.95 10.08
N GLN A 250 32.57 -7.19 10.55
CA GLN A 250 33.02 -7.47 11.92
C GLN A 250 34.41 -6.88 12.21
N ASN A 251 35.35 -6.98 11.27
CA ASN A 251 36.67 -6.38 11.43
C ASN A 251 36.60 -4.84 11.49
N PHE A 252 35.76 -4.19 10.68
CA PHE A 252 35.53 -2.75 10.78
C PHE A 252 34.84 -2.36 12.10
N ALA A 253 33.92 -3.19 12.60
CA ALA A 253 33.26 -2.97 13.89
C ALA A 253 34.28 -2.90 15.04
N GLU A 254 35.20 -3.86 15.10
CA GLU A 254 36.32 -3.90 16.06
C GLU A 254 37.20 -2.65 15.97
N HIS A 255 37.57 -2.22 14.76
CA HIS A 255 38.43 -1.06 14.55
C HIS A 255 37.78 0.29 14.89
N TRP A 256 36.44 0.37 14.93
CA TRP A 256 35.70 1.63 15.11
C TRP A 256 34.71 1.63 16.30
N GLY A 257 34.73 0.58 17.12
CA GLY A 257 34.01 0.52 18.40
C GLY A 257 32.54 0.13 18.31
N PHE A 258 32.10 -0.38 17.15
CA PHE A 258 30.74 -0.90 17.00
C PHE A 258 30.63 -2.29 17.64
N ILE A 259 29.42 -2.66 18.07
CA ILE A 259 29.14 -4.04 18.48
C ILE A 259 29.10 -4.91 17.21
N LYS A 260 29.71 -6.09 17.25
CA LYS A 260 29.64 -7.06 16.14
C LYS A 260 28.26 -7.70 16.11
N THR A 261 27.65 -7.78 14.92
CA THR A 261 26.52 -8.69 14.69
C THR A 261 27.03 -10.12 14.51
N ASP A 262 26.36 -11.08 15.12
CA ASP A 262 26.73 -12.51 15.02
C ASP A 262 26.58 -13.04 13.58
N LEU A 263 27.49 -13.94 13.21
CA LEU A 263 27.67 -14.45 11.85
C LEU A 263 27.90 -15.97 11.88
N LYS A 264 27.07 -16.69 11.14
CA LYS A 264 27.26 -18.10 10.79
C LYS A 264 27.37 -18.18 9.26
N VAL A 265 28.39 -18.89 8.75
CA VAL A 265 28.55 -19.12 7.31
C VAL A 265 28.24 -20.58 7.01
N ILE A 266 27.44 -20.83 5.98
CA ILE A 266 27.03 -22.18 5.54
C ILE A 266 27.14 -22.23 4.01
N ASP A 267 27.71 -23.28 3.44
CA ASP A 267 27.92 -23.38 1.99
C ASP A 267 26.67 -23.83 1.21
N SER A 268 25.87 -24.72 1.79
CA SER A 268 24.68 -25.32 1.16
C SER A 268 23.37 -24.65 1.57
N ILE A 269 22.51 -24.34 0.59
CA ILE A 269 21.16 -23.78 0.84
C ILE A 269 20.26 -24.76 1.62
N SER A 270 20.46 -26.07 1.47
CA SER A 270 19.71 -27.07 2.24
C SER A 270 20.08 -27.03 3.72
N GLU A 271 21.36 -26.82 4.04
CA GLU A 271 21.84 -26.69 5.42
C GLU A 271 21.39 -25.36 6.06
N VAL A 272 21.39 -24.27 5.28
CA VAL A 272 20.78 -22.99 5.67
C VAL A 272 19.32 -23.18 6.03
N ARG A 273 18.56 -23.92 5.20
CA ARG A 273 17.15 -24.19 5.42
C ARG A 273 16.92 -25.01 6.68
N THR A 274 17.59 -26.15 6.84
CA THR A 274 17.48 -26.99 8.05
C THR A 274 17.88 -26.23 9.32
N PHE A 275 18.92 -25.39 9.27
CA PHE A 275 19.29 -24.52 10.39
C PHE A 275 18.14 -23.55 10.74
N LEU A 276 17.60 -22.82 9.77
CA LEU A 276 16.54 -21.84 10.00
C LEU A 276 15.22 -22.48 10.47
N GLU A 277 14.87 -23.66 9.95
CA GLU A 277 13.72 -24.44 10.39
C GLU A 277 13.92 -24.91 11.85
N SER A 278 15.10 -25.44 12.22
CA SER A 278 15.38 -25.89 13.60
C SER A 278 15.37 -24.78 14.66
N VAL A 279 15.80 -23.56 14.32
CA VAL A 279 15.73 -22.41 15.26
C VAL A 279 14.30 -21.83 15.31
N ALA A 280 13.47 -22.09 14.30
CA ALA A 280 12.06 -21.66 14.32
C ALA A 280 11.20 -22.45 15.33
N GLU A 281 11.61 -23.68 15.68
CA GLU A 281 10.92 -24.51 16.70
C GLU A 281 11.02 -23.92 18.12
N THR A 282 12.11 -23.20 18.42
CA THR A 282 12.40 -22.64 19.75
C THR A 282 12.31 -21.10 19.81
N GLY A 283 12.36 -20.43 18.66
CA GLY A 283 12.49 -18.97 18.55
C GLY A 283 13.83 -18.39 19.05
N SER A 284 14.75 -19.23 19.51
CA SER A 284 15.94 -18.81 20.26
C SER A 284 17.20 -19.54 19.81
N HIS A 285 18.33 -18.83 19.81
CA HIS A 285 19.64 -19.32 19.38
C HIS A 285 20.70 -19.01 20.44
N ASP A 286 21.55 -19.98 20.77
CA ASP A 286 22.63 -19.89 21.75
C ASP A 286 22.21 -19.25 23.10
N GLY A 287 20.98 -19.54 23.54
CA GLY A 287 20.40 -19.04 24.80
C GLY A 287 19.85 -17.61 24.74
N ARG A 288 19.76 -17.01 23.55
CA ARG A 288 19.22 -15.66 23.31
C ARG A 288 17.94 -15.73 22.46
N ASP A 289 16.94 -14.92 22.78
CA ASP A 289 15.76 -14.68 21.93
C ASP A 289 16.17 -13.99 20.62
N VAL A 290 15.62 -14.44 19.48
CA VAL A 290 16.04 -13.99 18.14
C VAL A 290 14.82 -13.62 17.30
N GLU A 291 14.75 -12.42 16.73
CA GLU A 291 13.61 -12.03 15.86
C GLU A 291 13.67 -12.73 14.48
N GLY A 292 14.80 -13.36 14.17
CA GLY A 292 15.11 -14.05 12.92
C GLY A 292 16.54 -13.79 12.45
N PHE A 293 16.80 -14.11 11.19
CA PHE A 293 18.08 -13.91 10.51
C PHE A 293 17.93 -13.12 9.20
N VAL A 294 18.99 -12.41 8.82
CA VAL A 294 19.20 -11.91 7.46
C VAL A 294 20.26 -12.78 6.80
N ILE A 295 19.87 -13.46 5.73
CA ILE A 295 20.72 -14.36 4.97
C ILE A 295 21.20 -13.62 3.72
N ARG A 296 22.52 -13.63 3.52
CA ARG A 296 23.21 -12.95 2.42
C ARG A 296 23.85 -14.00 1.54
N CYS A 297 23.70 -13.83 0.24
CA CYS A 297 24.25 -14.71 -0.77
C CYS A 297 24.44 -13.90 -2.05
N ARG A 298 24.60 -14.57 -3.19
CA ARG A 298 24.38 -13.94 -4.49
C ARG A 298 23.20 -14.54 -5.21
N MET A 299 22.52 -13.74 -6.03
CA MET A 299 21.37 -14.17 -6.83
C MET A 299 21.58 -13.79 -8.30
N SER A 300 21.12 -14.63 -9.22
CA SER A 300 20.95 -14.29 -10.63
C SER A 300 19.55 -14.68 -11.09
N PRO A 301 18.77 -13.77 -11.72
CA PRO A 301 17.45 -14.12 -12.26
C PRO A 301 17.53 -15.08 -13.45
N LYS A 302 18.72 -15.26 -14.06
CA LYS A 302 19.03 -16.25 -15.11
C LYS A 302 20.51 -16.64 -15.03
N PRO A 303 20.90 -17.64 -14.23
CA PRO A 303 22.31 -18.00 -13.98
C PRO A 303 23.18 -18.18 -15.24
N GLU A 304 22.61 -18.66 -16.34
CA GLU A 304 23.31 -18.88 -17.62
C GLU A 304 23.68 -17.59 -18.39
N SER A 305 23.05 -16.45 -18.06
CA SER A 305 23.10 -15.24 -18.92
C SER A 305 23.17 -13.90 -18.17
N VAL A 306 22.85 -13.87 -16.88
CA VAL A 306 22.92 -12.68 -16.03
C VAL A 306 23.93 -12.91 -14.91
N PRO A 307 24.92 -12.03 -14.70
CA PRO A 307 25.88 -12.18 -13.59
C PRO A 307 25.20 -12.17 -12.22
N TYR A 308 25.71 -13.02 -11.32
CA TYR A 308 25.31 -13.05 -9.92
C TYR A 308 25.63 -11.72 -9.20
N GLN A 309 24.65 -11.16 -8.50
CA GLN A 309 24.77 -9.93 -7.71
C GLN A 309 24.52 -10.20 -6.23
N ASP A 310 25.07 -9.36 -5.34
CA ASP A 310 24.90 -9.52 -3.89
C ASP A 310 23.40 -9.37 -3.54
N TRP A 311 22.80 -10.37 -2.88
CA TRP A 311 21.35 -10.43 -2.65
C TRP A 311 21.00 -11.01 -1.28
N PHE A 312 20.01 -10.41 -0.63
CA PHE A 312 19.61 -10.74 0.74
C PHE A 312 18.15 -11.22 0.77
N PHE A 313 17.88 -12.18 1.66
CA PHE A 313 16.53 -12.50 2.13
C PHE A 313 16.50 -12.54 3.65
N LYS A 314 15.30 -12.55 4.25
CA LYS A 314 15.14 -12.69 5.70
C LYS A 314 14.28 -13.89 6.07
N TYR A 315 14.62 -14.54 7.16
CA TYR A 315 13.80 -15.56 7.80
C TYR A 315 13.44 -15.03 9.19
N LYS A 316 12.18 -14.66 9.39
CA LYS A 316 11.66 -14.20 10.69
C LYS A 316 10.97 -15.36 11.39
N PHE A 317 11.21 -15.52 12.68
CA PHE A 317 10.38 -16.38 13.51
C PHE A 317 9.07 -15.65 13.80
N GLU A 318 7.95 -16.36 13.64
CA GLU A 318 6.63 -15.73 13.77
C GLU A 318 6.30 -15.51 15.24
N GLU A 319 6.33 -16.57 16.04
CA GLU A 319 6.08 -16.54 17.49
C GLU A 319 7.37 -16.70 18.30
N PRO A 320 7.39 -16.25 19.58
CA PRO A 320 6.34 -15.47 20.27
C PRO A 320 6.29 -14.00 19.83
N TYR A 321 7.11 -13.59 18.86
CA TYR A 321 7.30 -12.20 18.48
C TYR A 321 6.06 -11.53 17.86
N LEU A 322 5.18 -12.27 17.18
CA LEU A 322 3.94 -11.74 16.63
C LEU A 322 2.93 -11.48 17.76
N MET A 323 2.76 -12.42 18.69
CA MET A 323 2.05 -12.19 19.95
C MET A 323 2.58 -10.96 20.70
N TYR A 324 3.90 -10.82 20.86
CA TYR A 324 4.52 -9.68 21.55
C TYR A 324 4.22 -8.34 20.87
N ARG A 325 4.25 -8.28 19.52
CA ARG A 325 3.85 -7.09 18.75
C ARG A 325 2.35 -6.80 18.93
N GLN A 326 1.50 -7.82 18.90
CA GLN A 326 0.06 -7.70 19.12
C GLN A 326 -0.25 -7.12 20.51
N TRP A 327 0.38 -7.64 21.56
CA TRP A 327 0.25 -7.14 22.93
C TRP A 327 0.66 -5.66 23.04
N ARG A 328 1.77 -5.26 22.40
CA ARG A 328 2.24 -3.87 22.40
C ARG A 328 1.25 -2.91 21.75
N GLU A 329 0.78 -3.21 20.53
CA GLU A 329 -0.15 -2.32 19.83
C GLU A 329 -1.55 -2.33 20.49
N CYS A 330 -1.97 -3.46 21.06
CA CYS A 330 -3.21 -3.53 21.84
C CYS A 330 -3.15 -2.72 23.14
N THR A 331 -2.01 -2.70 23.84
CA THR A 331 -1.81 -1.85 25.02
C THR A 331 -1.80 -0.37 24.65
N LYS A 332 -1.16 0.01 23.53
CA LYS A 332 -1.25 1.39 23.01
C LYS A 332 -2.69 1.78 22.67
N ALA A 333 -3.45 0.91 22.00
CA ALA A 333 -4.87 1.14 21.74
C ALA A 333 -5.67 1.36 23.03
N LEU A 334 -5.46 0.49 24.03
CA LEU A 334 -6.09 0.59 25.35
C LEU A 334 -5.78 1.93 26.06
N ILE A 335 -4.51 2.38 26.05
CA ILE A 335 -4.10 3.67 26.63
C ILE A 335 -4.72 4.86 25.87
N MET A 336 -4.85 4.75 24.55
CA MET A 336 -5.50 5.76 23.69
C MET A 336 -7.04 5.75 23.77
N GLY A 337 -7.65 4.91 24.61
CA GLY A 337 -9.12 4.77 24.71
C GLY A 337 -9.76 4.15 23.46
N ARG A 338 -8.98 3.44 22.63
CA ARG A 338 -9.44 2.73 21.43
C ARG A 338 -9.66 1.25 21.76
N THR A 339 -10.66 0.63 21.15
CA THR A 339 -10.86 -0.83 21.22
C THR A 339 -9.63 -1.53 20.63
N PRO A 340 -8.91 -2.37 21.39
CA PRO A 340 -7.81 -3.18 20.86
C PRO A 340 -8.32 -4.19 19.84
N SER A 341 -7.54 -4.45 18.79
CA SER A 341 -7.87 -5.40 17.72
C SER A 341 -6.77 -6.45 17.59
N TYR A 342 -7.16 -7.72 17.65
CA TYR A 342 -6.31 -8.90 17.64
C TYR A 342 -7.06 -10.08 17.01
N LYS A 343 -6.33 -11.05 16.44
CA LYS A 343 -6.93 -12.19 15.70
C LYS A 343 -6.33 -13.56 16.07
N LYS A 344 -5.03 -13.64 16.29
CA LYS A 344 -4.37 -14.78 16.96
C LYS A 344 -4.35 -14.54 18.48
N HIS A 345 -4.06 -15.57 19.28
CA HIS A 345 -3.73 -15.43 20.70
C HIS A 345 -4.85 -14.75 21.51
N GLN A 346 -6.10 -14.90 21.10
CA GLN A 346 -7.25 -14.16 21.62
C GLN A 346 -7.43 -14.40 23.12
N ALA A 347 -7.38 -15.66 23.58
CA ALA A 347 -7.56 -15.99 24.99
C ALA A 347 -6.47 -15.34 25.88
N ILE A 348 -5.20 -15.57 25.56
CA ILE A 348 -4.07 -15.02 26.33
C ILE A 348 -3.95 -13.49 26.18
N THR A 349 -4.30 -12.92 25.02
CA THR A 349 -4.36 -11.45 24.82
C THR A 349 -5.50 -10.80 25.61
N GLN A 350 -6.65 -11.47 25.80
CA GLN A 350 -7.69 -10.99 26.71
C GLN A 350 -7.19 -10.94 28.15
N GLU A 351 -6.55 -12.00 28.64
CA GLU A 351 -5.95 -12.02 29.99
C GLU A 351 -4.87 -10.95 30.14
N TYR A 352 -3.95 -10.84 29.18
CA TYR A 352 -2.90 -9.81 29.15
C TYR A 352 -3.50 -8.40 29.19
N LEU A 353 -4.55 -8.12 28.42
CA LEU A 353 -5.19 -6.79 28.42
C LEU A 353 -5.96 -6.49 29.71
N MET A 354 -6.52 -7.50 30.39
CA MET A 354 -7.06 -7.32 31.74
C MET A 354 -5.95 -7.02 32.77
N TYR A 355 -4.80 -7.68 32.66
CA TYR A 355 -3.63 -7.44 33.50
C TYR A 355 -3.05 -6.03 33.26
N ALA A 356 -2.79 -5.67 32.00
CA ALA A 356 -2.30 -4.36 31.59
C ALA A 356 -3.23 -3.23 32.05
N ARG A 357 -4.56 -3.40 31.92
CA ARG A 357 -5.55 -2.44 32.41
C ARG A 357 -5.42 -2.21 33.92
N LYS A 358 -5.24 -3.27 34.72
CA LYS A 358 -5.02 -3.16 36.19
C LYS A 358 -3.72 -2.43 36.50
N ARG A 359 -2.62 -2.75 35.82
CA ARG A 359 -1.30 -2.11 36.01
C ARG A 359 -1.31 -0.62 35.66
N ILE A 360 -1.92 -0.25 34.53
CA ILE A 360 -2.01 1.15 34.06
C ILE A 360 -2.96 1.98 34.94
N ALA A 361 -4.02 1.37 35.49
CA ALA A 361 -4.89 2.03 36.48
C ALA A 361 -4.18 2.26 37.83
N ALA A 362 -3.28 1.35 38.24
CA ALA A 362 -2.50 1.47 39.47
C ALA A 362 -1.36 2.50 39.34
N ASP A 363 -0.67 2.58 38.19
CA ASP A 363 0.29 3.65 37.89
C ASP A 363 0.03 4.33 36.52
N PRO A 364 -0.64 5.50 36.51
CA PRO A 364 -0.80 6.34 35.32
C PRO A 364 0.49 6.96 34.75
N LYS A 365 1.68 6.72 35.34
CA LYS A 365 2.96 7.02 34.67
C LYS A 365 3.30 5.93 33.65
N LEU A 366 3.04 4.66 33.94
CA LEU A 366 3.29 3.53 33.03
C LEU A 366 2.66 3.78 31.66
N GLY A 367 1.37 4.14 31.60
CA GLY A 367 0.69 4.41 30.33
C GLY A 367 1.28 5.59 29.53
N ARG A 368 1.88 6.58 30.20
CA ARG A 368 2.56 7.70 29.52
C ARG A 368 3.93 7.28 28.97
N GLN A 369 4.67 6.45 29.70
CA GLN A 369 5.95 5.91 29.24
C GLN A 369 5.77 4.86 28.13
N TYR A 370 4.72 4.05 28.17
CA TYR A 370 4.39 3.07 27.15
C TYR A 370 4.12 3.71 25.77
N ASN A 371 3.51 4.91 25.76
CA ASN A 371 3.34 5.72 24.55
C ASN A 371 4.65 6.34 24.04
N LYS A 372 5.69 6.44 24.88
CA LYS A 372 7.07 6.77 24.51
C LYS A 372 7.95 5.52 24.26
N ASN A 373 7.36 4.34 24.18
CA ASN A 373 8.07 3.06 24.03
C ASN A 373 9.04 2.72 25.19
N HIS A 374 8.60 2.92 26.45
CA HIS A 374 9.26 2.35 27.64
C HIS A 374 8.25 1.63 28.54
N GLY A 375 8.68 0.56 29.22
CA GLY A 375 7.84 -0.35 29.99
C GLY A 375 7.03 -1.34 29.14
N ILE A 376 7.37 -1.52 27.87
CA ILE A 376 6.76 -2.50 26.96
C ILE A 376 7.18 -3.90 27.38
N ILE A 377 8.49 -4.10 27.49
CA ILE A 377 9.11 -5.40 27.80
C ILE A 377 8.79 -5.76 29.25
N GLN A 378 8.97 -4.84 30.21
CA GLN A 378 8.66 -5.10 31.61
C GLN A 378 7.19 -5.51 31.81
N LEU A 379 6.22 -4.84 31.18
CA LEU A 379 4.79 -5.20 31.33
C LEU A 379 4.45 -6.56 30.70
N ARG A 380 5.23 -7.01 29.70
CA ARG A 380 5.13 -8.35 29.12
C ARG A 380 5.70 -9.40 30.08
N GLU A 381 6.95 -9.24 30.53
CA GLU A 381 7.59 -10.20 31.43
C GLU A 381 6.84 -10.31 32.76
N ASP A 382 6.37 -9.19 33.31
CA ASP A 382 5.55 -9.18 34.53
C ASP A 382 4.24 -9.99 34.39
N PHE A 383 3.67 -10.05 33.19
CA PHE A 383 2.46 -10.86 32.90
C PHE A 383 2.81 -12.33 32.69
N LEU A 384 3.87 -12.64 31.93
CA LEU A 384 4.36 -13.99 31.72
C LEU A 384 4.73 -14.66 33.05
N ALA A 385 5.48 -13.95 33.90
CA ALA A 385 5.81 -14.36 35.26
C ALA A 385 4.57 -14.54 36.16
N PHE A 386 3.59 -13.63 36.07
CA PHE A 386 2.31 -13.72 36.80
C PHE A 386 1.46 -14.94 36.37
N LYS A 387 1.56 -15.37 35.10
CA LYS A 387 0.89 -16.57 34.57
C LYS A 387 1.70 -17.85 34.74
N HIS A 388 2.97 -17.76 35.16
CA HIS A 388 3.95 -18.86 35.16
C HIS A 388 4.15 -19.51 33.78
N LEU A 389 4.16 -18.70 32.71
CA LEU A 389 4.38 -19.13 31.33
C LEU A 389 5.66 -18.51 30.77
N ASN A 390 6.38 -19.21 29.88
CA ASN A 390 7.33 -18.56 28.99
C ASN A 390 6.63 -17.99 27.74
N GLY A 391 7.37 -17.26 26.90
CA GLY A 391 6.82 -16.65 25.68
C GLY A 391 6.18 -17.64 24.71
N THR A 392 6.84 -18.76 24.48
CA THR A 392 6.40 -19.84 23.58
C THR A 392 5.19 -20.59 24.16
N ASP A 393 5.19 -20.89 25.46
CA ASP A 393 4.01 -21.47 26.13
C ASP A 393 2.79 -20.55 26.01
N ALA A 394 3.01 -19.23 26.14
CA ALA A 394 1.97 -18.23 26.02
C ALA A 394 1.48 -18.06 24.57
N ALA A 395 2.34 -18.22 23.56
CA ALA A 395 1.92 -18.25 22.15
C ALA A 395 1.15 -19.53 21.80
N ASN A 396 1.52 -20.66 22.40
CA ASN A 396 0.83 -21.94 22.23
C ASN A 396 -0.37 -22.10 23.19
N PHE A 397 -0.70 -21.07 23.98
CA PHE A 397 -1.75 -21.11 25.00
C PHE A 397 -3.13 -21.42 24.42
N GLU A 398 -3.41 -21.03 23.16
CA GLU A 398 -4.67 -21.38 22.51
C GLU A 398 -4.78 -22.87 22.15
N GLU A 399 -3.66 -23.56 21.95
CA GLU A 399 -3.65 -25.01 21.64
C GLU A 399 -3.78 -25.86 22.92
N VAL A 400 -3.23 -25.38 24.04
CA VAL A 400 -3.19 -26.10 25.33
C VAL A 400 -4.39 -25.78 26.23
N TYR A 401 -4.85 -24.52 26.24
CA TYR A 401 -5.89 -24.01 27.14
C TYR A 401 -7.06 -23.30 26.42
N GLY A 402 -6.90 -22.98 25.13
CA GLY A 402 -7.92 -22.33 24.30
C GLY A 402 -8.99 -23.30 23.83
N GLY A 403 -9.88 -23.72 24.74
CA GLY A 403 -11.12 -24.42 24.41
C GLY A 403 -12.08 -23.53 23.62
N GLY A 404 -11.77 -23.31 22.34
CA GLY A 404 -12.45 -22.40 21.41
C GLY A 404 -11.47 -21.46 20.70
N SER A 405 -11.00 -21.85 19.50
CA SER A 405 -10.19 -20.98 18.62
C SER A 405 -10.46 -21.23 17.13
N LYS A 406 -10.38 -22.48 16.66
CA LYS A 406 -10.81 -22.87 15.29
C LYS A 406 -11.48 -24.23 15.18
N THR A 407 -11.11 -25.17 16.05
CA THR A 407 -11.66 -26.52 16.11
C THR A 407 -13.19 -26.55 16.26
N GLU A 408 -13.79 -25.57 16.93
CA GLU A 408 -15.25 -25.50 17.17
C GLU A 408 -16.08 -25.04 15.96
N VAL A 409 -15.46 -24.54 14.89
CA VAL A 409 -16.19 -24.05 13.71
C VAL A 409 -16.89 -25.22 13.03
N THR A 410 -18.23 -25.19 13.10
CA THR A 410 -19.15 -26.25 12.63
C THR A 410 -20.13 -25.75 11.56
N LYS A 411 -20.33 -24.43 11.47
CA LYS A 411 -21.24 -23.76 10.53
C LYS A 411 -20.89 -22.28 10.35
N ASP A 412 -21.72 -21.55 9.61
CA ASP A 412 -21.63 -20.10 9.35
C ASP A 412 -20.36 -19.68 8.58
N VAL A 413 -19.86 -20.55 7.70
CA VAL A 413 -18.61 -20.33 6.93
C VAL A 413 -18.88 -19.89 5.49
N ILE A 414 -18.27 -18.80 5.04
CA ILE A 414 -18.37 -18.32 3.66
C ILE A 414 -17.01 -18.48 2.97
N LEU A 415 -17.01 -19.26 1.89
CA LEU A 415 -15.85 -19.46 1.02
C LEU A 415 -15.91 -18.43 -0.11
N VAL A 416 -14.94 -17.51 -0.15
CA VAL A 416 -14.90 -16.34 -1.04
C VAL A 416 -13.75 -16.47 -2.03
N PRO A 417 -14.00 -16.82 -3.31
CA PRO A 417 -12.94 -16.88 -4.31
C PRO A 417 -12.39 -15.48 -4.63
N ILE A 418 -11.08 -15.40 -4.80
CA ILE A 418 -10.36 -14.23 -5.32
C ILE A 418 -9.65 -14.70 -6.58
N ALA A 419 -10.23 -14.42 -7.76
CA ALA A 419 -9.78 -14.99 -9.02
C ALA A 419 -10.23 -14.18 -10.24
N THR A 420 -9.64 -14.47 -11.40
CA THR A 420 -10.14 -14.02 -12.71
C THR A 420 -11.11 -15.06 -13.31
N ILE A 421 -11.45 -14.90 -14.60
CA ILE A 421 -12.27 -15.83 -15.37
C ILE A 421 -11.43 -17.07 -15.73
N GLY A 422 -12.03 -18.25 -15.87
CA GLY A 422 -11.33 -19.49 -16.26
C GLY A 422 -10.55 -20.21 -15.14
N CYS A 423 -10.35 -19.58 -13.98
CA CYS A 423 -9.61 -20.17 -12.85
C CYS A 423 -10.25 -21.43 -12.21
N GLY A 424 -11.51 -21.75 -12.52
CA GLY A 424 -12.19 -22.98 -12.04
C GLY A 424 -13.11 -22.82 -10.82
N LYS A 425 -13.34 -21.59 -10.32
CA LYS A 425 -14.23 -21.27 -9.16
C LYS A 425 -15.50 -22.12 -9.08
N THR A 426 -16.34 -22.05 -10.11
CA THR A 426 -17.62 -22.77 -10.22
C THR A 426 -17.45 -24.29 -10.15
N THR A 427 -16.38 -24.84 -10.72
CA THR A 427 -16.08 -26.28 -10.65
C THR A 427 -15.76 -26.70 -9.22
N LEU A 428 -14.97 -25.90 -8.48
CA LEU A 428 -14.73 -26.14 -7.05
C LEU A 428 -16.02 -26.01 -6.24
N ALA A 429 -16.84 -25.00 -6.52
CA ALA A 429 -18.07 -24.75 -5.79
C ALA A 429 -19.06 -25.93 -5.88
N ILE A 430 -19.27 -26.44 -7.09
CA ILE A 430 -20.14 -27.61 -7.33
C ILE A 430 -19.55 -28.88 -6.71
N ALA A 431 -18.22 -29.08 -6.78
CA ALA A 431 -17.58 -30.24 -6.18
C ALA A 431 -17.62 -30.22 -4.64
N LEU A 432 -17.47 -29.05 -4.01
CA LEU A 432 -17.65 -28.87 -2.57
C LEU A 432 -19.11 -29.09 -2.14
N GLY A 433 -20.07 -28.65 -2.94
CA GLY A 433 -21.49 -28.97 -2.76
C GLY A 433 -21.75 -30.49 -2.84
N HIS A 434 -21.10 -31.19 -3.78
CA HIS A 434 -21.22 -32.64 -3.95
C HIS A 434 -20.60 -33.45 -2.80
N LEU A 435 -19.48 -32.98 -2.23
CA LEU A 435 -18.76 -33.68 -1.16
C LEU A 435 -19.32 -33.42 0.24
N PHE A 436 -19.80 -32.19 0.53
CA PHE A 436 -20.12 -31.76 1.89
C PHE A 436 -21.50 -31.10 2.04
N GLY A 437 -22.31 -31.01 0.98
CA GLY A 437 -23.60 -30.33 1.03
C GLY A 437 -23.48 -28.82 1.26
N TYR A 438 -22.39 -28.19 0.81
CA TYR A 438 -22.22 -26.74 0.91
C TYR A 438 -23.09 -25.99 -0.10
N GLY A 439 -23.71 -24.89 0.32
CA GLY A 439 -24.51 -24.03 -0.55
C GLY A 439 -23.66 -23.30 -1.60
N HIS A 440 -24.25 -22.90 -2.72
CA HIS A 440 -23.53 -22.29 -3.84
C HIS A 440 -24.33 -21.16 -4.48
N ILE A 441 -23.92 -19.92 -4.24
CA ILE A 441 -24.51 -18.74 -4.89
C ILE A 441 -23.58 -18.24 -5.98
N GLN A 442 -24.02 -18.36 -7.23
CA GLN A 442 -23.35 -17.76 -8.37
C GLN A 442 -23.79 -16.32 -8.56
N ASN A 443 -22.83 -15.38 -8.54
CA ASN A 443 -23.09 -13.98 -8.87
C ASN A 443 -23.70 -13.81 -10.28
N ASP A 444 -23.35 -14.69 -11.22
CA ASP A 444 -23.77 -14.59 -12.62
C ASP A 444 -25.23 -14.99 -12.87
N ASN A 445 -25.89 -15.67 -11.93
CA ASN A 445 -27.34 -15.89 -11.94
C ASN A 445 -28.16 -14.63 -11.56
N ILE A 446 -27.53 -13.54 -11.09
CA ILE A 446 -28.24 -12.40 -10.50
C ILE A 446 -28.38 -11.24 -11.50
N THR A 447 -29.62 -10.95 -11.87
CA THR A 447 -29.99 -9.85 -12.78
C THR A 447 -30.52 -8.61 -12.03
N GLY A 448 -30.53 -7.45 -12.71
CA GLY A 448 -31.14 -6.21 -12.22
C GLY A 448 -30.21 -5.31 -11.39
N THR A 449 -30.80 -4.29 -10.75
CA THR A 449 -30.08 -3.32 -9.91
C THR A 449 -29.77 -3.89 -8.51
N LYS A 450 -28.88 -3.20 -7.77
CA LYS A 450 -28.42 -3.61 -6.42
C LYS A 450 -27.87 -5.05 -6.35
N ARG A 451 -27.24 -5.55 -7.43
CA ARG A 451 -26.66 -6.91 -7.52
C ARG A 451 -25.67 -7.23 -6.38
N PRO A 452 -24.72 -6.38 -5.96
CA PRO A 452 -23.75 -6.76 -4.92
C PRO A 452 -24.36 -6.99 -3.52
N PRO A 453 -25.24 -6.10 -2.98
CA PRO A 453 -25.92 -6.39 -1.72
C PRO A 453 -26.91 -7.57 -1.81
N ARG A 454 -27.58 -7.77 -2.96
CA ARG A 454 -28.45 -8.94 -3.19
C ARG A 454 -27.66 -10.25 -3.20
N PHE A 455 -26.48 -10.25 -3.82
CA PHE A 455 -25.55 -11.39 -3.80
C PHE A 455 -25.13 -11.73 -2.37
N THR A 456 -24.69 -10.74 -1.57
CA THR A 456 -24.34 -10.98 -0.16
C THR A 456 -25.53 -11.52 0.63
N ARG A 457 -26.74 -10.96 0.41
CA ARG A 457 -27.95 -11.47 1.07
C ARG A 457 -28.26 -12.92 0.71
N MET A 458 -28.21 -13.30 -0.57
CA MET A 458 -28.44 -14.69 -0.99
C MET A 458 -27.42 -15.66 -0.38
N VAL A 459 -26.16 -15.25 -0.22
CA VAL A 459 -25.13 -16.04 0.48
C VAL A 459 -25.46 -16.24 1.97
N LEU A 460 -26.04 -15.23 2.63
CA LEU A 460 -26.47 -15.32 4.03
C LEU A 460 -27.79 -16.09 4.21
N ASP A 461 -28.71 -16.00 3.24
CA ASP A 461 -29.96 -16.76 3.24
C ASP A 461 -29.66 -18.28 3.13
N GLU A 462 -28.65 -18.70 2.34
CA GLU A 462 -28.19 -20.09 2.22
C GLU A 462 -27.50 -20.66 3.49
N LEU A 463 -26.86 -19.81 4.32
CA LEU A 463 -26.25 -20.26 5.59
C LEU A 463 -27.28 -20.72 6.62
N GLN A 464 -28.57 -20.43 6.41
CA GLN A 464 -29.66 -20.90 7.28
C GLN A 464 -29.87 -22.41 7.14
N THR A 465 -29.46 -23.01 6.01
CA THR A 465 -29.59 -24.45 5.72
C THR A 465 -28.28 -25.18 5.52
N HIS A 466 -27.20 -24.48 5.15
CA HIS A 466 -25.90 -25.09 4.83
C HIS A 466 -24.79 -24.61 5.78
N PRO A 467 -23.92 -25.51 6.29
CA PRO A 467 -22.86 -25.15 7.24
C PRO A 467 -21.77 -24.25 6.62
N ALA A 468 -21.58 -24.36 5.31
CA ALA A 468 -20.76 -23.44 4.53
C ALA A 468 -21.40 -23.10 3.19
N VAL A 469 -21.08 -21.93 2.65
CA VAL A 469 -21.57 -21.44 1.36
C VAL A 469 -20.43 -20.88 0.51
N VAL A 470 -20.38 -21.27 -0.77
CA VAL A 470 -19.43 -20.72 -1.75
C VAL A 470 -20.05 -19.51 -2.44
N ALA A 471 -19.46 -18.34 -2.18
CA ALA A 471 -19.82 -17.08 -2.80
C ALA A 471 -19.13 -16.93 -4.18
N ASP A 472 -19.59 -17.67 -5.19
CA ASP A 472 -18.98 -17.75 -6.52
C ASP A 472 -19.09 -16.43 -7.31
N ARG A 473 -18.07 -15.59 -7.10
CA ARG A 473 -17.80 -14.29 -7.72
C ARG A 473 -16.28 -14.14 -7.88
N ASN A 474 -15.83 -13.27 -8.79
CA ASN A 474 -14.40 -13.05 -9.04
C ASN A 474 -13.68 -12.42 -7.82
N ASN A 475 -14.24 -11.36 -7.23
CA ASN A 475 -13.61 -10.56 -6.16
C ASN A 475 -12.15 -10.14 -6.48
N ALA A 476 -11.86 -9.98 -7.78
CA ALA A 476 -10.57 -9.67 -8.34
C ALA A 476 -10.07 -8.29 -7.88
N GLN A 477 -10.99 -7.37 -7.58
CA GLN A 477 -10.67 -6.02 -7.14
C GLN A 477 -10.85 -5.83 -5.64
N LYS A 478 -9.99 -4.99 -5.06
CA LYS A 478 -9.96 -4.70 -3.62
C LYS A 478 -11.26 -4.09 -3.11
N HIS A 479 -11.96 -3.33 -3.96
CA HIS A 479 -13.26 -2.75 -3.63
C HIS A 479 -14.40 -3.79 -3.60
N GLU A 480 -14.32 -4.87 -4.40
CA GLU A 480 -15.27 -5.99 -4.36
C GLU A 480 -15.10 -6.78 -3.05
N ARG A 481 -13.84 -7.02 -2.65
CA ARG A 481 -13.49 -7.65 -1.36
C ARG A 481 -13.95 -6.80 -0.18
N LYS A 482 -13.75 -5.47 -0.25
CA LYS A 482 -14.29 -4.53 0.75
C LYS A 482 -15.81 -4.67 0.89
N GLN A 483 -16.54 -4.72 -0.22
CA GLN A 483 -18.00 -4.80 -0.21
C GLN A 483 -18.49 -6.11 0.43
N ILE A 484 -17.96 -7.28 0.05
CA ILE A 484 -18.45 -8.54 0.62
C ILE A 484 -18.07 -8.69 2.11
N LEU A 485 -16.84 -8.31 2.51
CA LEU A 485 -16.43 -8.34 3.91
C LEU A 485 -17.24 -7.39 4.79
N HIS A 486 -17.47 -6.15 4.33
CA HIS A 486 -18.30 -5.18 5.03
C HIS A 486 -19.75 -5.68 5.17
N ASP A 487 -20.38 -6.06 4.07
CA ASP A 487 -21.80 -6.39 4.05
C ASP A 487 -22.07 -7.69 4.82
N VAL A 488 -21.18 -8.68 4.78
CA VAL A 488 -21.26 -9.88 5.64
C VAL A 488 -21.11 -9.50 7.10
N LYS A 489 -20.00 -8.86 7.52
CA LYS A 489 -19.74 -8.61 8.95
C LYS A 489 -20.74 -7.60 9.57
N HIS A 490 -21.43 -6.79 8.76
CA HIS A 490 -22.55 -5.95 9.19
C HIS A 490 -23.86 -6.76 9.41
N MET A 491 -24.13 -7.78 8.59
CA MET A 491 -25.38 -8.57 8.68
C MET A 491 -25.26 -9.83 9.55
N HIS A 492 -24.06 -10.42 9.63
CA HIS A 492 -23.76 -11.64 10.38
C HIS A 492 -22.32 -11.58 10.94
N LEU A 493 -22.14 -10.83 12.02
CA LEU A 493 -20.82 -10.48 12.59
C LEU A 493 -19.91 -11.70 12.87
N SER A 494 -20.49 -12.82 13.28
CA SER A 494 -19.81 -14.09 13.59
C SER A 494 -19.50 -14.98 12.38
N ALA A 495 -19.93 -14.63 11.15
CA ALA A 495 -19.68 -15.47 9.97
C ALA A 495 -18.18 -15.56 9.67
N THR A 496 -17.67 -16.78 9.45
CA THR A 496 -16.24 -17.03 9.19
C THR A 496 -15.95 -16.85 7.70
N MET A 497 -15.07 -15.90 7.36
CA MET A 497 -14.75 -15.53 5.97
C MET A 497 -13.43 -16.15 5.52
N VAL A 498 -13.49 -17.17 4.65
CA VAL A 498 -12.31 -17.86 4.11
C VAL A 498 -12.06 -17.42 2.67
N ALA A 499 -10.90 -16.83 2.39
CA ALA A 499 -10.51 -16.49 1.03
C ALA A 499 -9.98 -17.73 0.27
N LEU A 500 -10.57 -18.07 -0.87
CA LEU A 500 -9.99 -19.03 -1.82
C LEU A 500 -9.17 -18.23 -2.85
N ASN A 501 -7.90 -17.98 -2.53
CA ASN A 501 -7.05 -17.04 -3.23
C ASN A 501 -6.34 -17.72 -4.40
N PHE A 502 -6.84 -17.51 -5.63
CA PHE A 502 -6.14 -17.96 -6.83
C PHE A 502 -4.96 -17.03 -7.07
N VAL A 503 -3.74 -17.49 -6.81
CA VAL A 503 -2.53 -16.67 -6.83
C VAL A 503 -2.18 -16.25 -8.26
N HIS A 504 -2.13 -14.95 -8.53
CA HIS A 504 -1.75 -14.41 -9.85
C HIS A 504 -0.31 -13.88 -9.83
N ASP A 505 0.65 -14.82 -9.87
CA ASP A 505 2.08 -14.56 -9.93
C ASP A 505 2.63 -14.57 -11.37
N ASP A 506 2.35 -15.62 -12.16
CA ASP A 506 2.63 -15.66 -13.60
C ASP A 506 1.39 -15.30 -14.42
N VAL A 507 1.20 -13.99 -14.62
CA VAL A 507 0.08 -13.43 -15.39
C VAL A 507 0.00 -13.98 -16.83
N ASP A 508 1.13 -14.35 -17.44
CA ASP A 508 1.17 -14.78 -18.84
C ASP A 508 0.82 -16.27 -18.99
N ALA A 509 1.32 -17.14 -18.11
CA ALA A 509 0.89 -18.54 -18.03
C ALA A 509 -0.58 -18.67 -17.61
N ILE A 510 -1.03 -17.82 -16.67
CA ILE A 510 -2.44 -17.77 -16.24
C ILE A 510 -3.33 -17.31 -17.38
N ARG A 511 -2.94 -16.30 -18.18
CA ARG A 511 -3.69 -15.89 -19.38
C ARG A 511 -3.85 -17.08 -20.34
N ALA A 512 -2.75 -17.77 -20.66
CA ALA A 512 -2.79 -18.90 -21.59
C ALA A 512 -3.76 -20.01 -21.12
N ILE A 513 -3.59 -20.48 -19.89
CA ILE A 513 -4.37 -21.61 -19.34
C ILE A 513 -5.83 -21.23 -19.08
N THR A 514 -6.11 -20.01 -18.61
CA THR A 514 -7.51 -19.57 -18.43
C THR A 514 -8.22 -19.42 -19.78
N HIS A 515 -7.55 -18.89 -20.81
CA HIS A 515 -8.12 -18.82 -22.17
C HIS A 515 -8.43 -20.21 -22.71
N GLU A 516 -7.46 -21.14 -22.67
CA GLU A 516 -7.65 -22.53 -23.11
C GLU A 516 -8.87 -23.16 -22.45
N ARG A 517 -9.00 -23.05 -21.12
CA ARG A 517 -10.14 -23.60 -20.36
C ARG A 517 -11.47 -22.97 -20.73
N VAL A 518 -11.51 -21.69 -21.08
CA VAL A 518 -12.76 -21.02 -21.50
C VAL A 518 -13.15 -21.44 -22.91
N PHE A 519 -12.20 -21.51 -23.85
CA PHE A 519 -12.47 -21.97 -25.21
C PHE A 519 -12.84 -23.46 -25.28
N ALA A 520 -12.15 -24.32 -24.52
CA ALA A 520 -12.47 -25.75 -24.42
C ALA A 520 -13.85 -26.03 -23.80
N ARG A 521 -14.42 -25.07 -23.04
CA ARG A 521 -15.77 -25.18 -22.49
C ARG A 521 -16.88 -24.76 -23.47
N GLY A 522 -16.52 -24.07 -24.57
CA GLY A 522 -17.46 -23.57 -25.58
C GLY A 522 -18.57 -22.69 -24.98
N ASP A 523 -19.76 -22.76 -25.58
CA ASP A 523 -20.94 -22.01 -25.14
C ASP A 523 -21.61 -22.59 -23.87
N ASN A 524 -21.01 -23.60 -23.23
CA ASN A 524 -21.44 -24.09 -21.91
C ASN A 524 -20.98 -23.16 -20.76
N HIS A 525 -20.34 -22.01 -21.04
CA HIS A 525 -20.09 -20.97 -20.05
C HIS A 525 -21.22 -19.95 -20.02
N GLN A 526 -21.96 -19.90 -18.91
CA GLN A 526 -23.21 -19.16 -18.71
C GLN A 526 -23.29 -17.73 -19.29
N THR A 527 -22.23 -16.94 -19.10
CA THR A 527 -22.14 -15.52 -19.50
C THR A 527 -21.17 -15.29 -20.68
N ILE A 528 -20.59 -16.34 -21.28
CA ILE A 528 -19.44 -16.24 -22.21
C ILE A 528 -19.60 -17.25 -23.35
N HIS A 529 -20.13 -16.80 -24.48
CA HIS A 529 -20.37 -17.63 -25.67
C HIS A 529 -19.10 -17.72 -26.53
N ALA A 530 -18.18 -18.59 -26.10
CA ALA A 530 -16.83 -18.71 -26.66
C ALA A 530 -16.79 -19.20 -28.12
N ALA A 531 -17.82 -19.87 -28.62
CA ALA A 531 -17.90 -20.32 -30.00
C ALA A 531 -18.47 -19.26 -30.96
N THR A 532 -19.15 -18.22 -30.45
CA THR A 532 -19.83 -17.20 -31.28
C THR A 532 -19.19 -15.81 -31.29
N ASP A 533 -18.44 -15.39 -30.25
CA ASP A 533 -17.63 -14.15 -30.31
C ASP A 533 -16.33 -14.24 -29.48
N ALA A 534 -15.37 -15.01 -30.00
CA ALA A 534 -14.04 -15.19 -29.38
C ALA A 534 -13.31 -13.87 -29.08
N ASN A 535 -13.45 -12.83 -29.92
CA ASN A 535 -12.77 -11.54 -29.74
C ASN A 535 -13.38 -10.71 -28.59
N LYS A 536 -14.67 -10.89 -28.29
CA LYS A 536 -15.32 -10.32 -27.12
C LYS A 536 -14.97 -11.09 -25.84
N VAL A 537 -14.89 -12.42 -25.90
CA VAL A 537 -14.39 -13.25 -24.79
C VAL A 537 -12.99 -12.83 -24.35
N VAL A 538 -12.03 -12.79 -25.30
CA VAL A 538 -10.64 -12.33 -25.05
C VAL A 538 -10.63 -10.95 -24.38
N GLY A 539 -11.41 -9.99 -24.90
CA GLY A 539 -11.46 -8.63 -24.34
C GLY A 539 -12.07 -8.53 -22.94
N ILE A 540 -12.94 -9.47 -22.55
CA ILE A 540 -13.51 -9.55 -21.20
C ILE A 540 -12.52 -10.19 -20.22
N MET A 541 -11.84 -11.26 -20.64
CA MET A 541 -10.83 -11.96 -19.82
C MET A 541 -9.63 -11.05 -19.52
N GLU A 542 -9.08 -10.40 -20.54
CA GLU A 542 -8.07 -9.34 -20.38
C GLU A 542 -8.56 -8.24 -19.42
N GLY A 543 -9.82 -7.83 -19.54
CA GLY A 543 -10.44 -6.85 -18.65
C GLY A 543 -10.54 -7.29 -17.18
N PHE A 544 -10.44 -8.58 -16.85
CA PHE A 544 -10.33 -9.05 -15.46
C PHE A 544 -8.87 -9.21 -15.04
N ILE A 545 -8.00 -9.72 -15.91
CA ILE A 545 -6.56 -9.87 -15.64
C ILE A 545 -5.90 -8.51 -15.39
N GLN A 546 -6.13 -7.52 -16.26
CA GLN A 546 -5.54 -6.17 -16.16
C GLN A 546 -6.03 -5.35 -14.95
N ARG A 547 -7.10 -5.79 -14.27
CA ARG A 547 -7.66 -5.12 -13.09
C ARG A 547 -7.56 -5.96 -11.81
N PHE A 548 -6.93 -7.13 -11.86
CA PHE A 548 -6.74 -7.98 -10.69
C PHE A 548 -5.81 -7.29 -9.68
N GLU A 549 -6.31 -7.08 -8.47
CA GLU A 549 -5.56 -6.58 -7.33
C GLU A 549 -5.29 -7.77 -6.39
N PRO A 550 -4.04 -8.28 -6.27
CA PRO A 550 -3.73 -9.39 -5.38
C PRO A 550 -4.23 -9.19 -3.94
N LEU A 551 -4.54 -10.30 -3.27
CA LEU A 551 -4.84 -10.30 -1.83
C LEU A 551 -3.63 -9.75 -1.05
N ASP A 552 -3.86 -8.81 -0.13
CA ASP A 552 -2.82 -8.31 0.76
C ASP A 552 -3.31 -8.19 2.21
N LEU A 553 -3.13 -9.27 2.97
CA LEU A 553 -3.47 -9.37 4.40
C LEU A 553 -2.80 -8.31 5.29
N SER A 554 -1.78 -7.59 4.81
CA SER A 554 -1.14 -6.50 5.55
C SER A 554 -1.98 -5.20 5.58
N ARG A 555 -3.17 -5.17 4.96
CA ARG A 555 -4.01 -3.96 4.91
C ARG A 555 -5.50 -4.22 4.69
N ALA A 556 -6.34 -3.32 5.23
CA ALA A 556 -7.77 -3.26 4.93
C ALA A 556 -8.05 -3.22 3.42
N PRO A 557 -9.08 -3.95 2.92
CA PRO A 557 -10.02 -4.76 3.68
C PRO A 557 -9.54 -6.20 3.90
N ASP A 558 -8.45 -6.62 3.25
CA ASP A 558 -8.07 -8.03 3.08
C ASP A 558 -7.62 -8.66 4.41
N GLU A 559 -7.07 -7.87 5.33
CA GLU A 559 -6.88 -8.22 6.76
C GLU A 559 -8.17 -8.71 7.47
N GLY A 560 -9.34 -8.43 6.87
CA GLY A 560 -10.66 -8.79 7.36
C GLY A 560 -11.04 -10.26 7.15
N PHE A 561 -10.36 -11.01 6.27
CA PHE A 561 -10.56 -12.47 6.16
C PHE A 561 -10.08 -13.20 7.41
N ASP A 562 -10.72 -14.32 7.73
CA ASP A 562 -10.45 -15.10 8.95
C ASP A 562 -9.54 -16.31 8.67
N ALA A 563 -9.51 -16.78 7.41
CA ALA A 563 -8.47 -17.66 6.87
C ALA A 563 -8.27 -17.43 5.36
N VAL A 564 -7.17 -17.95 4.83
CA VAL A 564 -6.84 -17.94 3.39
C VAL A 564 -6.38 -19.34 2.98
N ILE A 565 -6.83 -19.77 1.80
CA ILE A 565 -6.36 -20.96 1.12
C ILE A 565 -5.84 -20.51 -0.24
N ASP A 566 -4.52 -20.58 -0.43
CA ASP A 566 -3.88 -20.27 -1.70
C ASP A 566 -4.07 -21.43 -2.70
N LEU A 567 -4.47 -21.07 -3.92
CA LEU A 567 -4.78 -21.98 -5.02
C LEU A 567 -4.00 -21.55 -6.26
N SER A 568 -3.59 -22.52 -7.08
CA SER A 568 -2.91 -22.23 -8.34
C SER A 568 -3.93 -22.11 -9.48
N PRO A 569 -4.02 -20.98 -10.20
CA PRO A 569 -4.91 -20.88 -11.36
C PRO A 569 -4.44 -21.80 -12.51
N THR A 570 -3.15 -22.12 -12.57
CA THR A 570 -2.55 -22.97 -13.61
C THR A 570 -2.75 -24.46 -13.31
N ALA A 571 -2.83 -24.86 -12.04
CA ALA A 571 -3.16 -26.23 -11.62
C ALA A 571 -4.61 -26.60 -12.00
N GLY A 572 -4.86 -27.89 -12.21
CA GLY A 572 -6.20 -28.42 -12.54
C GLY A 572 -7.17 -28.33 -11.35
N SER A 573 -8.47 -28.20 -11.62
CA SER A 573 -9.51 -28.04 -10.59
C SER A 573 -9.51 -29.16 -9.54
N ARG A 574 -9.14 -30.39 -9.91
CA ARG A 574 -9.03 -31.54 -8.99
C ARG A 574 -7.89 -31.41 -7.96
N ALA A 575 -6.76 -30.80 -8.34
CA ALA A 575 -5.67 -30.51 -7.42
C ALA A 575 -6.05 -29.38 -6.47
N ASN A 576 -6.63 -28.29 -7.01
CA ASN A 576 -7.14 -27.19 -6.19
C ASN A 576 -8.25 -27.63 -5.23
N LEU A 577 -9.14 -28.55 -5.63
CA LEU A 577 -10.15 -29.13 -4.73
C LEU A 577 -9.50 -29.83 -3.53
N GLU A 578 -8.50 -30.67 -3.77
CA GLU A 578 -7.78 -31.35 -2.70
C GLU A 578 -7.03 -30.38 -1.78
N THR A 579 -6.43 -29.31 -2.32
CA THR A 579 -5.87 -28.21 -1.52
C THR A 579 -6.93 -27.56 -0.65
N VAL A 580 -8.11 -27.20 -1.19
CA VAL A 580 -9.22 -26.64 -0.39
C VAL A 580 -9.64 -27.59 0.71
N VAL A 581 -9.85 -28.86 0.40
CA VAL A 581 -10.38 -29.83 1.36
C VAL A 581 -9.38 -30.16 2.47
N ARG A 582 -8.10 -30.38 2.14
CA ARG A 582 -7.05 -30.60 3.15
C ARG A 582 -6.85 -29.37 4.03
N GLN A 583 -6.87 -28.15 3.46
CA GLN A 583 -6.73 -26.93 4.25
C GLN A 583 -7.98 -26.65 5.10
N LEU A 584 -9.21 -26.91 4.62
CA LEU A 584 -10.41 -26.79 5.44
C LEU A 584 -10.46 -27.82 6.58
N HIS A 585 -9.98 -29.05 6.36
CA HIS A 585 -9.82 -30.05 7.43
C HIS A 585 -8.82 -29.58 8.49
N ASN A 586 -7.64 -29.13 8.08
CA ASN A 586 -6.59 -28.64 8.98
C ASN A 586 -7.01 -27.36 9.75
N LEU A 587 -7.77 -26.47 9.11
CA LEU A 587 -8.24 -25.22 9.73
C LEU A 587 -9.48 -25.42 10.60
N TYR A 588 -10.43 -26.23 10.17
CA TYR A 588 -11.78 -26.36 10.75
C TYR A 588 -12.22 -27.84 10.80
N PRO A 589 -11.59 -28.68 11.64
CA PRO A 589 -11.82 -30.12 11.64
C PRO A 589 -13.23 -30.55 12.04
N ASN A 590 -14.05 -29.72 12.70
CA ASN A 590 -15.47 -30.05 12.92
C ASN A 590 -16.39 -29.64 11.75
N LEU A 591 -15.91 -28.82 10.82
CA LEU A 591 -16.58 -28.51 9.54
C LEU A 591 -16.28 -29.61 8.51
N VAL A 592 -15.00 -29.96 8.33
CA VAL A 592 -14.53 -31.06 7.47
C VAL A 592 -13.89 -32.12 8.36
N LYS A 593 -14.68 -33.10 8.79
CA LYS A 593 -14.27 -34.13 9.78
C LYS A 593 -13.24 -35.12 9.26
N GLU A 594 -13.36 -35.50 8.00
CA GLU A 594 -12.46 -36.43 7.32
C GLU A 594 -12.15 -35.89 5.92
N VAL A 595 -10.94 -36.14 5.43
CA VAL A 595 -10.58 -35.86 4.04
C VAL A 595 -11.15 -37.00 3.18
N PRO A 596 -12.04 -36.74 2.20
CA PRO A 596 -12.59 -37.76 1.31
C PRO A 596 -11.50 -38.47 0.50
N SER A 597 -11.80 -39.65 0.01
CA SER A 597 -10.87 -40.42 -0.81
C SER A 597 -10.55 -39.72 -2.15
N ALA A 598 -9.48 -40.16 -2.81
CA ALA A 598 -9.08 -39.60 -4.11
C ALA A 598 -10.20 -39.77 -5.15
N GLU A 599 -10.85 -40.93 -5.14
CA GLU A 599 -11.94 -41.34 -6.03
C GLU A 599 -13.20 -40.50 -5.79
N ALA A 600 -13.54 -40.20 -4.52
CA ALA A 600 -14.66 -39.33 -4.19
C ALA A 600 -14.46 -37.89 -4.69
N MET A 601 -13.22 -37.37 -4.59
CA MET A 601 -12.86 -36.07 -5.15
C MET A 601 -12.82 -36.08 -6.69
N ASP A 602 -12.45 -37.20 -7.32
CA ASP A 602 -12.53 -37.37 -8.77
C ASP A 602 -13.99 -37.44 -9.26
N GLU A 603 -14.86 -38.16 -8.56
CA GLU A 603 -16.30 -38.21 -8.85
C GLU A 603 -16.94 -36.81 -8.71
N ALA A 604 -16.62 -36.07 -7.64
CA ALA A 604 -17.12 -34.72 -7.44
C ALA A 604 -16.71 -33.75 -8.57
N ILE A 605 -15.48 -33.89 -9.11
CA ILE A 605 -15.02 -33.13 -10.27
C ILE A 605 -15.70 -33.60 -11.56
N ALA A 606 -15.86 -34.91 -11.77
CA ALA A 606 -16.59 -35.47 -12.91
C ALA A 606 -18.05 -35.01 -12.93
N ALA A 607 -18.71 -34.97 -11.77
CA ALA A 607 -20.05 -34.42 -11.59
C ALA A 607 -20.10 -32.91 -11.88
N ALA A 608 -19.12 -32.13 -11.37
CA ALA A 608 -19.03 -30.69 -11.62
C ALA A 608 -18.74 -30.32 -13.08
N ILE A 609 -18.16 -31.24 -13.87
CA ILE A 609 -17.94 -31.08 -15.31
C ILE A 609 -19.16 -31.58 -16.11
N GLY A 610 -19.70 -32.75 -15.76
CA GLY A 610 -20.76 -33.43 -16.53
C GLY A 610 -22.20 -33.00 -16.25
N LYS A 611 -22.51 -32.47 -15.05
CA LYS A 611 -23.87 -32.01 -14.69
C LYS A 611 -24.10 -30.51 -14.93
N TYR A 612 -23.12 -29.75 -15.41
CA TYR A 612 -23.22 -28.29 -15.53
C TYR A 612 -24.03 -27.82 -16.76
N ASN A 613 -25.35 -27.73 -16.59
CA ASN A 613 -26.24 -27.00 -17.48
C ASN A 613 -26.55 -25.60 -16.90
N PRO A 614 -26.14 -24.49 -17.53
CA PRO A 614 -26.45 -23.15 -17.02
C PRO A 614 -27.95 -22.82 -17.16
N THR A 615 -28.62 -22.62 -16.03
CA THR A 615 -30.09 -22.40 -15.93
C THR A 615 -30.55 -21.04 -16.44
N LEU A 616 -29.68 -20.04 -16.51
CA LEU A 616 -29.95 -18.72 -17.08
C LEU A 616 -28.90 -18.39 -18.14
N ARG A 617 -29.28 -18.33 -19.42
CA ARG A 617 -28.40 -17.84 -20.49
C ARG A 617 -28.49 -16.32 -20.57
N HIS A 618 -27.36 -15.63 -20.56
CA HIS A 618 -27.31 -14.18 -20.72
C HIS A 618 -26.56 -13.81 -22.00
N GLU A 619 -27.22 -13.05 -22.88
CA GLU A 619 -26.54 -12.31 -23.92
C GLU A 619 -25.73 -11.16 -23.29
N ILE A 620 -24.47 -11.04 -23.67
CA ILE A 620 -23.64 -9.89 -23.27
C ILE A 620 -24.07 -8.69 -24.12
N VAL A 621 -25.07 -7.94 -23.64
CA VAL A 621 -25.45 -6.62 -24.19
C VAL A 621 -24.20 -5.73 -24.22
N ASP A 622 -23.86 -5.19 -25.39
CA ASP A 622 -22.62 -4.42 -25.58
C ASP A 622 -22.63 -3.09 -24.81
N ARG A 623 -22.10 -3.14 -23.59
CA ARG A 623 -21.63 -1.95 -22.87
C ARG A 623 -20.24 -1.61 -23.40
N GLY A 624 -20.16 -0.53 -24.18
CA GLY A 624 -19.06 -0.19 -25.07
C GLY A 624 -17.67 -0.20 -24.42
N LYS A 625 -16.68 -0.64 -25.21
CA LYS A 625 -15.28 -0.73 -24.78
C LYS A 625 -14.63 0.65 -24.72
N ASN A 626 -14.34 1.12 -23.52
CA ASN A 626 -13.36 2.18 -23.32
C ASN A 626 -11.95 1.63 -23.66
N LYS A 627 -11.21 2.27 -24.57
CA LYS A 627 -9.81 1.91 -24.89
C LYS A 627 -8.94 3.15 -25.01
N GLY A 628 -7.96 3.25 -24.12
CA GLY A 628 -6.86 4.21 -24.22
C GLY A 628 -5.86 3.85 -25.34
N PRO A 629 -4.90 4.76 -25.63
CA PRO A 629 -4.09 4.68 -26.84
C PRO A 629 -2.83 3.83 -26.68
N SER A 630 -2.51 3.06 -27.73
CA SER A 630 -1.14 2.67 -28.06
C SER A 630 -0.96 2.63 -29.58
N GLN A 631 0.01 3.38 -30.09
CA GLN A 631 0.61 3.18 -31.41
C GLN A 631 1.65 2.02 -31.28
N THR A 632 2.22 1.40 -32.31
CA THR A 632 2.51 1.84 -33.70
C THR A 632 2.44 0.61 -34.66
N PRO A 633 2.92 0.56 -35.94
CA PRO A 633 2.02 0.18 -37.04
C PRO A 633 2.46 -1.01 -37.94
N LYS A 634 1.64 -1.28 -38.99
CA LYS A 634 1.82 -2.20 -40.15
C LYS A 634 1.41 -3.67 -39.90
N GLN A 635 0.82 -4.41 -40.85
CA GLN A 635 0.29 -4.05 -42.19
C GLN A 635 -0.84 -5.01 -42.64
N ASN A 636 -1.54 -4.62 -43.72
CA ASN A 636 -2.57 -5.35 -44.49
C ASN A 636 -4.04 -5.22 -44.02
N GLN A 637 -4.95 -5.28 -44.99
CA GLN A 637 -6.33 -4.79 -44.91
C GLN A 637 -7.36 -5.93 -44.71
N PRO A 638 -8.37 -5.75 -43.85
CA PRO A 638 -9.68 -6.37 -43.97
C PRO A 638 -10.70 -5.40 -44.63
N PRO A 639 -11.81 -5.89 -45.21
CA PRO A 639 -12.84 -5.05 -45.83
C PRO A 639 -13.70 -4.28 -44.80
N LYS A 640 -14.40 -3.24 -45.28
CA LYS A 640 -15.16 -2.28 -44.46
C LYS A 640 -16.28 -2.94 -43.65
N ALA A 641 -16.31 -2.69 -42.34
CA ALA A 641 -17.50 -2.85 -41.48
C ALA A 641 -18.12 -1.47 -41.19
N ALA A 642 -19.45 -1.39 -41.10
CA ALA A 642 -20.16 -0.13 -40.87
C ALA A 642 -20.00 0.37 -39.42
N VAL A 643 -19.82 1.67 -39.25
CA VAL A 643 -19.69 2.32 -37.93
C VAL A 643 -21.07 2.46 -37.28
N LYS A 644 -21.26 1.91 -36.08
CA LYS A 644 -22.43 2.22 -35.24
C LYS A 644 -22.19 3.58 -34.55
N LYS A 645 -23.02 4.58 -34.85
CA LYS A 645 -22.97 5.91 -34.18
C LYS A 645 -23.35 5.80 -32.69
N LYS A 646 -22.85 6.73 -31.87
CA LYS A 646 -23.16 6.81 -30.43
C LYS A 646 -24.60 7.32 -30.21
N PRO A 647 -25.26 6.99 -29.08
CA PRO A 647 -26.56 7.56 -28.73
C PRO A 647 -26.44 8.98 -28.15
N LEU A 648 -27.25 9.90 -28.67
CA LEU A 648 -27.52 11.24 -28.12
C LEU A 648 -28.02 11.14 -26.68
N GLU A 649 -27.48 11.95 -25.77
CA GLU A 649 -27.88 12.02 -24.35
C GLU A 649 -28.57 13.35 -24.00
N TYR A 650 -28.12 14.49 -24.53
CA TYR A 650 -28.89 15.75 -24.48
C TYR A 650 -28.53 16.73 -25.60
N MET A 651 -29.45 17.66 -25.86
CA MET A 651 -29.27 18.86 -26.72
C MET A 651 -29.15 20.10 -25.84
N ALA A 652 -28.19 20.98 -26.11
CA ALA A 652 -27.97 22.19 -25.31
C ALA A 652 -27.40 23.38 -26.12
N VAL A 653 -27.71 24.61 -25.68
CA VAL A 653 -27.14 25.85 -26.20
C VAL A 653 -25.97 26.27 -25.32
N HIS A 654 -24.78 26.35 -25.90
CA HIS A 654 -23.55 26.77 -25.21
C HIS A 654 -23.37 28.27 -25.26
N VAL A 655 -22.94 28.85 -24.15
CA VAL A 655 -22.69 30.30 -24.02
C VAL A 655 -21.25 30.51 -23.58
N ALA A 656 -20.58 31.49 -24.18
CA ALA A 656 -19.18 31.77 -23.93
C ALA A 656 -18.91 32.07 -22.44
N GLY A 657 -18.21 31.15 -21.75
CA GLY A 657 -18.02 31.23 -20.30
C GLY A 657 -17.24 32.45 -19.81
N LYS A 658 -16.53 33.16 -20.70
CA LYS A 658 -15.95 34.48 -20.42
C LYS A 658 -17.04 35.50 -20.05
N ASP A 659 -18.12 35.51 -20.81
CA ASP A 659 -19.13 36.57 -20.76
C ASP A 659 -20.19 36.26 -19.68
N VAL A 660 -20.49 34.97 -19.45
CA VAL A 660 -21.24 34.51 -18.28
C VAL A 660 -20.51 34.87 -16.97
N ASN A 661 -19.20 34.63 -16.88
CA ASN A 661 -18.41 35.05 -15.70
C ASN A 661 -18.29 36.57 -15.58
N ALA A 662 -18.20 37.31 -16.68
CA ALA A 662 -18.19 38.77 -16.66
C ALA A 662 -19.50 39.33 -16.09
N GLN A 663 -20.66 38.76 -16.47
CA GLN A 663 -21.94 39.22 -15.94
C GLN A 663 -22.18 38.76 -14.49
N LEU A 664 -21.73 37.57 -14.08
CA LEU A 664 -21.70 37.21 -12.65
C LEU A 664 -20.90 38.22 -11.82
N GLU A 665 -19.70 38.59 -12.28
CA GLU A 665 -18.87 39.56 -11.56
C GLU A 665 -19.50 40.96 -11.55
N SER A 666 -20.18 41.36 -12.63
CA SER A 666 -20.95 42.61 -12.72
C SER A 666 -22.13 42.62 -11.73
N THR A 667 -23.03 41.62 -11.84
CA THR A 667 -24.25 41.50 -11.02
C THR A 667 -23.95 41.44 -9.53
N PHE A 668 -22.86 40.80 -9.10
CA PHE A 668 -22.48 40.72 -7.68
C PHE A 668 -21.51 41.81 -7.20
N LYS A 669 -21.02 42.71 -8.07
CA LYS A 669 -20.04 43.75 -7.72
C LYS A 669 -20.53 44.70 -6.61
N ASN A 670 -21.79 45.11 -6.72
CA ASN A 670 -22.40 46.15 -5.89
C ASN A 670 -23.41 45.57 -4.86
N GLN A 671 -23.51 44.24 -4.74
CA GLN A 671 -24.51 43.58 -3.90
C GLN A 671 -24.12 43.56 -2.42
N PRO A 672 -25.11 43.56 -1.50
CA PRO A 672 -24.87 43.37 -0.06
C PRO A 672 -24.02 42.14 0.26
N ALA A 673 -23.41 42.13 1.44
CA ALA A 673 -22.53 41.05 1.89
C ALA A 673 -23.24 39.68 1.87
N ASP A 674 -24.49 39.62 2.33
CA ASP A 674 -25.30 38.40 2.42
C ASP A 674 -25.77 37.90 1.06
N ALA A 675 -26.32 38.79 0.21
CA ALA A 675 -26.66 38.46 -1.19
C ALA A 675 -25.43 37.97 -1.98
N SER A 676 -24.25 38.53 -1.71
CA SER A 676 -23.00 38.07 -2.33
C SER A 676 -22.43 36.76 -1.75
N ARG A 677 -22.91 36.29 -0.59
CA ARG A 677 -22.24 35.29 0.23
C ARG A 677 -22.05 33.97 -0.51
N PHE A 678 -23.12 33.47 -1.15
CA PHE A 678 -23.07 32.18 -1.83
C PHE A 678 -22.21 32.23 -3.10
N TYR A 679 -22.27 33.31 -3.89
CA TYR A 679 -21.36 33.52 -5.03
C TYR A 679 -19.89 33.54 -4.59
N LYS A 680 -19.57 34.27 -3.52
CA LYS A 680 -18.21 34.32 -2.94
C LYS A 680 -17.75 32.94 -2.46
N GLN A 681 -18.63 32.13 -1.87
CA GLN A 681 -18.36 30.75 -1.49
C GLN A 681 -18.08 29.86 -2.72
N LEU A 682 -18.88 29.94 -3.78
CA LEU A 682 -18.64 29.18 -5.03
C LEU A 682 -17.30 29.55 -5.68
N LYS A 683 -16.90 30.83 -5.68
CA LYS A 683 -15.57 31.25 -6.16
C LYS A 683 -14.44 30.70 -5.30
N GLN A 684 -14.53 30.84 -3.96
CA GLN A 684 -13.50 30.39 -3.02
C GLN A 684 -13.29 28.87 -3.08
N THR A 685 -14.38 28.10 -3.19
CA THR A 685 -14.37 26.63 -3.31
C THR A 685 -14.08 26.12 -4.73
N ARG A 686 -13.98 27.01 -5.72
CA ARG A 686 -13.82 26.71 -7.16
C ARG A 686 -14.95 25.83 -7.73
N ARG A 687 -16.19 26.14 -7.35
CA ARG A 687 -17.42 25.42 -7.73
C ARG A 687 -18.36 26.20 -8.66
N VAL A 688 -17.94 27.36 -9.15
CA VAL A 688 -18.50 27.93 -10.40
C VAL A 688 -18.11 27.00 -11.56
N GLN A 689 -19.06 26.69 -12.45
CA GLN A 689 -18.84 25.72 -13.53
C GLN A 689 -17.78 26.21 -14.55
N PRO A 690 -16.99 25.30 -15.14
CA PRO A 690 -15.96 25.65 -16.13
C PRO A 690 -16.51 25.90 -17.54
N SER A 691 -17.75 25.48 -17.80
CA SER A 691 -18.48 25.64 -19.05
C SER A 691 -19.96 25.88 -18.73
N PHE A 692 -20.67 26.61 -19.58
CA PHE A 692 -22.04 27.06 -19.33
C PHE A 692 -22.92 26.75 -20.53
N HIS A 693 -24.12 26.25 -20.26
CA HIS A 693 -25.09 25.89 -21.28
C HIS A 693 -26.52 25.93 -20.76
N VAL A 694 -27.47 26.09 -21.69
CA VAL A 694 -28.91 25.89 -21.50
C VAL A 694 -29.26 24.50 -22.01
N THR A 695 -29.66 23.58 -21.14
CA THR A 695 -30.15 22.27 -21.59
C THR A 695 -31.51 22.46 -22.27
N LEU A 696 -31.61 22.19 -23.57
CA LEU A 696 -32.89 22.24 -24.29
C LEU A 696 -33.73 21.01 -23.99
N MET A 697 -33.13 19.82 -24.14
CA MET A 697 -33.82 18.56 -23.89
C MET A 697 -32.84 17.45 -23.51
N HIS A 698 -33.11 16.75 -22.42
CA HIS A 698 -32.38 15.56 -21.99
C HIS A 698 -33.13 14.29 -22.42
N ARG A 699 -32.40 13.23 -22.77
CA ARG A 699 -32.92 11.93 -23.23
C ARG A 699 -33.95 11.30 -22.29
N ALA A 700 -33.88 11.62 -21.01
CA ALA A 700 -34.88 11.21 -20.01
C ALA A 700 -36.32 11.63 -20.40
N SER A 701 -36.47 12.84 -20.95
CA SER A 701 -37.75 13.40 -21.41
C SER A 701 -38.10 13.05 -22.87
N ALA A 702 -37.29 12.26 -23.56
CA ALA A 702 -37.56 11.83 -24.94
C ALA A 702 -38.92 11.12 -25.10
N LYS A 703 -39.38 10.44 -24.04
CA LYS A 703 -40.71 9.80 -24.01
C LYS A 703 -41.88 10.75 -23.79
N GLU A 704 -41.60 11.95 -23.28
CA GLU A 704 -42.60 12.97 -22.93
C GLU A 704 -42.87 13.92 -24.11
N ARG A 705 -41.88 14.10 -25.00
CA ARG A 705 -42.01 14.83 -26.28
C ARG A 705 -41.23 14.12 -27.40
N PRO A 706 -41.70 12.96 -27.90
CA PRO A 706 -40.97 12.18 -28.91
C PRO A 706 -40.73 12.96 -30.20
N GLU A 707 -41.72 13.72 -30.68
CA GLU A 707 -41.64 14.54 -31.90
C GLU A 707 -40.51 15.58 -31.84
N LEU A 708 -40.33 16.23 -30.68
CA LEU A 708 -39.26 17.21 -30.45
C LEU A 708 -37.89 16.52 -30.34
N TRP A 709 -37.84 15.33 -29.72
CA TRP A 709 -36.61 14.54 -29.65
C TRP A 709 -36.19 14.02 -31.03
N ASP A 710 -37.13 13.63 -31.88
CA ASP A 710 -36.88 13.23 -33.26
C ASP A 710 -36.48 14.42 -34.14
N ARG A 711 -37.05 15.62 -33.93
CA ARG A 711 -36.57 16.88 -34.55
C ARG A 711 -35.10 17.14 -34.19
N TYR A 712 -34.71 16.98 -32.93
CA TYR A 712 -33.32 17.17 -32.50
C TYR A 712 -32.37 16.07 -32.97
N GLN A 713 -32.79 14.81 -33.02
CA GLN A 713 -32.01 13.73 -33.62
C GLN A 713 -31.80 13.94 -35.12
N LYS A 714 -32.79 14.48 -35.84
CA LYS A 714 -32.67 14.81 -37.27
C LYS A 714 -31.71 15.98 -37.49
N LEU A 715 -31.91 17.12 -36.81
CA LEU A 715 -31.03 18.28 -36.90
C LEU A 715 -29.57 17.90 -36.61
N HIS A 716 -29.35 17.03 -35.62
CA HIS A 716 -28.04 16.46 -35.36
C HIS A 716 -27.50 15.60 -36.51
N ALA A 717 -28.30 14.68 -37.07
CA ALA A 717 -27.87 13.82 -38.17
C ALA A 717 -27.53 14.63 -39.44
N ASP A 718 -28.27 15.71 -39.71
CA ASP A 718 -28.02 16.63 -40.82
C ASP A 718 -26.71 17.42 -40.59
N ALA A 719 -26.45 17.89 -39.35
CA ALA A 719 -25.19 18.54 -38.97
C ALA A 719 -23.97 17.59 -39.01
N ASP A 720 -24.15 16.34 -38.57
CA ASP A 720 -23.17 15.24 -38.68
C ASP A 720 -22.77 15.03 -40.16
N ALA A 721 -23.77 14.94 -41.05
CA ALA A 721 -23.55 14.74 -42.48
C ALA A 721 -22.86 15.95 -43.15
N ALA A 722 -23.22 17.17 -42.75
CA ALA A 722 -22.55 18.39 -43.20
C ALA A 722 -21.08 18.45 -42.73
N ALA A 723 -20.79 18.05 -41.48
CA ALA A 723 -19.43 17.99 -40.95
C ALA A 723 -18.59 16.88 -41.61
N GLU A 724 -19.17 15.69 -41.85
CA GLU A 724 -18.54 14.61 -42.62
C GLU A 724 -18.20 15.06 -44.05
N ALA A 725 -19.11 15.78 -44.72
CA ALA A 725 -18.89 16.33 -46.07
C ALA A 725 -17.82 17.44 -46.09
N ALA A 726 -17.83 18.36 -45.12
CA ALA A 726 -16.83 19.41 -45.01
C ALA A 726 -15.42 18.86 -44.74
N ALA A 727 -15.31 17.83 -43.90
CA ALA A 727 -14.04 17.13 -43.66
C ALA A 727 -13.55 16.39 -44.92
N ALA A 728 -14.46 15.77 -45.69
CA ALA A 728 -14.13 15.15 -46.97
C ALA A 728 -13.66 16.15 -48.05
N ALA A 729 -14.13 17.41 -47.98
CA ALA A 729 -13.69 18.51 -48.83
C ALA A 729 -12.35 19.16 -48.41
N GLY A 730 -11.68 18.64 -47.38
CA GLY A 730 -10.42 19.19 -46.86
C GLY A 730 -10.57 20.30 -45.81
N GLY A 731 -11.78 20.50 -45.29
CA GLY A 731 -12.02 21.29 -44.09
C GLY A 731 -11.44 20.63 -42.82
N PRO A 732 -11.46 21.33 -41.67
CA PRO A 732 -10.95 20.79 -40.41
C PRO A 732 -11.71 19.51 -40.02
N THR A 733 -10.97 18.42 -39.79
CA THR A 733 -11.57 17.13 -39.43
C THR A 733 -12.17 17.13 -38.02
N TYR A 734 -13.39 16.62 -37.94
CA TYR A 734 -14.14 16.14 -36.77
C TYR A 734 -13.44 16.27 -35.39
N ILE A 735 -14.04 17.09 -34.51
CA ILE A 735 -13.62 17.42 -33.14
C ILE A 735 -12.26 18.15 -33.06
N VAL A 736 -12.32 19.48 -33.11
CA VAL A 736 -11.28 20.34 -32.54
C VAL A 736 -11.58 20.55 -31.06
N ASN A 737 -10.63 20.24 -30.18
CA ASN A 737 -10.66 20.50 -28.72
C ASN A 737 -11.84 19.93 -27.91
N GLY A 738 -12.62 18.98 -28.44
CA GLY A 738 -13.72 18.33 -27.71
C GLY A 738 -15.09 18.99 -27.88
N THR A 739 -15.22 19.99 -28.75
CA THR A 739 -16.53 20.59 -29.08
C THR A 739 -17.31 19.65 -30.02
N PRO A 740 -18.62 19.39 -29.78
CA PRO A 740 -19.49 18.70 -30.73
C PRO A 740 -19.75 19.51 -32.02
N PRO A 741 -20.34 18.92 -33.07
CA PRO A 741 -20.79 19.69 -34.23
C PRO A 741 -21.85 20.73 -33.82
N GLU A 742 -21.71 21.93 -34.38
CA GLU A 742 -22.61 23.06 -34.16
C GLU A 742 -23.88 22.84 -35.00
N VAL A 743 -25.05 22.80 -34.33
CA VAL A 743 -26.35 22.48 -34.95
C VAL A 743 -27.11 23.76 -35.36
N GLY A 744 -26.67 24.92 -34.86
CA GLY A 744 -27.15 26.24 -35.26
C GLY A 744 -26.98 27.28 -34.15
N GLU A 745 -27.22 28.55 -34.46
CA GLU A 745 -27.11 29.66 -33.52
C GLU A 745 -28.46 30.00 -32.86
N VAL A 746 -28.42 30.42 -31.59
CA VAL A 746 -29.55 31.03 -30.87
C VAL A 746 -29.01 31.84 -29.71
N ASP A 747 -29.43 33.09 -29.60
CA ASP A 747 -28.89 33.99 -28.59
C ASP A 747 -29.62 33.78 -27.24
N VAL A 748 -28.88 33.95 -26.15
CA VAL A 748 -29.32 33.64 -24.79
C VAL A 748 -29.36 34.93 -23.98
N GLN A 749 -30.56 35.43 -23.70
CA GLN A 749 -30.77 36.62 -22.89
C GLN A 749 -30.76 36.26 -21.41
N LEU A 750 -29.89 36.90 -20.62
CA LEU A 750 -29.83 36.68 -19.17
C LEU A 750 -30.82 37.60 -18.44
N GLU A 751 -31.83 37.05 -17.77
CA GLU A 751 -32.87 37.84 -17.09
C GLU A 751 -32.59 38.06 -15.60
N ARG A 752 -32.28 36.98 -14.88
CA ARG A 752 -32.09 36.96 -13.42
C ARG A 752 -31.03 35.94 -12.99
N VAL A 753 -30.40 36.17 -11.85
CA VAL A 753 -29.70 35.11 -11.08
C VAL A 753 -30.61 34.67 -9.95
N VAL A 754 -30.76 33.36 -9.74
CA VAL A 754 -31.56 32.75 -8.66
C VAL A 754 -30.72 31.71 -7.92
N PHE A 755 -30.74 31.73 -6.59
CA PHE A 755 -29.95 30.82 -5.75
C PHE A 755 -30.55 30.57 -4.37
N ASP A 756 -30.14 29.46 -3.75
CA ASP A 756 -30.34 29.13 -2.34
C ASP A 756 -29.00 28.75 -1.68
N ASP A 757 -29.01 28.06 -0.53
CA ASP A 757 -27.78 27.59 0.13
C ASP A 757 -27.13 26.37 -0.55
N ARG A 758 -27.76 25.79 -1.57
CA ARG A 758 -27.35 24.56 -2.28
C ARG A 758 -26.75 24.86 -3.65
N LEU A 759 -27.38 25.72 -4.44
CA LEU A 759 -26.97 25.98 -5.83
C LEU A 759 -27.39 27.36 -6.37
N MET A 760 -26.78 27.76 -7.48
CA MET A 760 -27.04 29.00 -8.20
C MET A 760 -27.28 28.72 -9.69
N ALA A 761 -28.23 29.44 -10.30
CA ALA A 761 -28.50 29.40 -11.73
C ALA A 761 -28.89 30.79 -12.28
N PHE A 762 -28.66 31.01 -13.58
CA PHE A 762 -29.31 32.09 -14.33
C PHE A 762 -30.66 31.62 -14.84
N VAL A 763 -31.70 32.45 -14.73
CA VAL A 763 -32.92 32.38 -15.54
C VAL A 763 -32.63 33.09 -16.86
N VAL A 764 -32.92 32.43 -17.97
CA VAL A 764 -32.59 32.92 -19.32
C VAL A 764 -33.73 32.73 -20.29
N ARG A 765 -33.74 33.55 -21.35
CA ARG A 765 -34.62 33.44 -22.50
C ARG A 765 -33.80 33.08 -23.74
N LEU A 766 -34.34 32.24 -24.61
CA LEU A 766 -33.77 31.95 -25.91
C LEU A 766 -34.39 32.89 -26.94
N VAL A 767 -33.57 33.48 -27.80
CA VAL A 767 -33.97 34.48 -28.80
C VAL A 767 -33.43 34.04 -30.16
N SER A 768 -34.33 33.70 -31.08
CA SER A 768 -33.98 33.32 -32.45
C SER A 768 -33.82 34.55 -33.33
N LYS A 769 -32.72 34.62 -34.08
CA LYS A 769 -32.39 35.74 -34.99
C LYS A 769 -33.40 35.92 -36.12
N GLU A 770 -34.22 34.91 -36.37
CA GLU A 770 -35.30 34.91 -37.36
C GLU A 770 -36.53 35.71 -36.90
N ALA A 771 -36.73 35.89 -35.58
CA ALA A 771 -37.89 36.56 -35.01
C ALA A 771 -37.91 38.09 -35.23
N GLU A 772 -36.74 38.74 -35.37
CA GLU A 772 -36.64 40.19 -35.58
C GLU A 772 -37.02 40.63 -37.01
N ALA A 773 -37.14 39.69 -37.95
CA ALA A 773 -37.42 39.97 -39.37
C ALA A 773 -38.92 40.17 -39.71
N GLY A 774 -39.82 40.14 -38.71
CA GLY A 774 -41.26 40.42 -38.90
C GLY A 774 -42.06 39.36 -39.66
N GLY A 775 -41.46 38.21 -39.98
CA GLY A 775 -42.11 37.10 -40.68
C GLY A 775 -42.99 36.25 -39.77
N GLY A 776 -44.30 36.50 -39.76
CA GLY A 776 -45.26 35.67 -39.04
C GLY A 776 -45.36 34.25 -39.65
N GLY A 777 -44.73 33.27 -39.02
CA GLY A 777 -44.79 31.86 -39.45
C GLY A 777 -43.62 30.96 -39.07
N ALA A 778 -42.56 31.47 -38.42
CA ALA A 778 -41.44 30.64 -37.98
C ALA A 778 -41.82 29.77 -36.75
N GLU A 779 -41.75 28.45 -36.89
CA GLU A 779 -41.80 27.53 -35.75
C GLU A 779 -40.52 27.65 -34.92
N ASP A 780 -40.64 27.95 -33.63
CA ASP A 780 -39.48 28.17 -32.75
C ASP A 780 -38.49 26.98 -32.83
N ASN A 781 -37.28 27.29 -33.29
CA ASN A 781 -36.26 26.29 -33.61
C ASN A 781 -35.61 25.66 -32.36
N TRP A 782 -35.70 26.31 -31.19
CA TRP A 782 -34.91 25.95 -30.01
C TRP A 782 -35.72 25.79 -28.72
N THR A 783 -36.82 25.04 -28.81
CA THR A 783 -37.72 24.74 -27.67
C THR A 783 -37.03 24.02 -26.49
N CYS A 784 -36.79 24.75 -25.40
CA CYS A 784 -36.44 24.16 -24.11
C CYS A 784 -37.64 23.43 -23.48
N VAL A 785 -37.45 22.21 -22.95
CA VAL A 785 -38.52 21.44 -22.27
C VAL A 785 -38.59 21.69 -20.76
N ASN A 786 -37.58 22.34 -20.17
CA ASN A 786 -37.57 22.67 -18.75
C ASN A 786 -38.60 23.75 -18.44
N LYS A 787 -39.30 23.65 -17.29
CA LYS A 787 -40.29 24.66 -16.83
C LYS A 787 -39.70 26.08 -16.75
N VAL A 788 -38.39 26.19 -16.55
CA VAL A 788 -37.62 27.44 -16.66
C VAL A 788 -36.35 27.16 -17.46
N SER A 789 -36.15 27.89 -18.55
CA SER A 789 -34.87 27.92 -19.28
C SER A 789 -33.79 28.54 -18.40
N HIS A 790 -32.66 27.84 -18.23
CA HIS A 790 -31.65 28.25 -17.27
C HIS A 790 -30.23 27.78 -17.61
N ILE A 791 -29.25 28.46 -17.04
CA ILE A 791 -27.84 28.05 -17.01
C ILE A 791 -27.47 27.78 -15.56
N THR A 792 -26.97 26.58 -15.22
CA THR A 792 -26.47 26.32 -13.86
C THR A 792 -25.12 27.00 -13.66
N VAL A 793 -24.97 27.81 -12.61
CA VAL A 793 -23.73 28.54 -12.29
C VAL A 793 -22.79 27.71 -11.43
N GLY A 794 -23.32 26.97 -10.45
CA GLY A 794 -22.52 26.17 -9.53
C GLY A 794 -23.34 25.56 -8.39
N THR A 795 -22.78 24.54 -7.74
CA THR A 795 -23.39 23.85 -6.58
C THR A 795 -22.43 23.86 -5.39
N ARG A 796 -22.97 23.85 -4.17
CA ARG A 796 -22.19 23.99 -2.92
C ARG A 796 -21.14 22.89 -2.74
N ASP A 797 -21.52 21.65 -3.03
CA ASP A 797 -20.75 20.44 -2.81
C ASP A 797 -21.26 19.31 -3.73
N ASP A 798 -20.53 18.19 -3.82
CA ASP A 798 -20.80 17.11 -4.78
C ASP A 798 -22.05 16.27 -4.45
N SER A 799 -22.72 16.52 -3.32
CA SER A 799 -24.03 15.92 -3.04
C SER A 799 -25.19 16.66 -3.74
N VAL A 800 -24.97 17.91 -4.17
CA VAL A 800 -25.94 18.74 -4.89
C VAL A 800 -25.64 18.68 -6.38
N LYS A 801 -26.58 18.13 -7.17
CA LYS A 801 -26.43 17.92 -8.61
C LYS A 801 -26.94 19.11 -9.43
N PRO A 802 -26.29 19.48 -10.55
CA PRO A 802 -26.77 20.56 -11.43
C PRO A 802 -28.24 20.45 -11.86
N LYS A 803 -28.78 19.22 -12.02
CA LYS A 803 -30.20 19.02 -12.37
C LYS A 803 -31.18 19.67 -11.36
N GLU A 804 -30.77 19.83 -10.10
CA GLU A 804 -31.58 20.43 -9.02
C GLU A 804 -31.87 21.91 -9.27
N SER A 805 -31.20 22.56 -10.25
CA SER A 805 -31.60 23.87 -10.76
C SER A 805 -33.05 23.90 -11.25
N ASN A 806 -33.57 22.81 -11.83
CA ASN A 806 -35.00 22.70 -12.16
C ASN A 806 -35.88 22.73 -10.91
N GLU A 807 -35.43 22.10 -9.82
CA GLU A 807 -36.17 21.98 -8.56
C GLU A 807 -36.10 23.29 -7.74
N LEU A 808 -35.01 24.04 -7.83
CA LEU A 808 -34.93 25.43 -7.33
C LEU A 808 -35.85 26.36 -8.13
N LEU A 809 -35.75 26.34 -9.47
CA LEU A 809 -36.46 27.30 -10.31
C LEU A 809 -37.97 27.04 -10.37
N ALA A 810 -38.41 25.78 -10.23
CA ALA A 810 -39.83 25.47 -10.02
C ALA A 810 -40.36 26.06 -8.70
N ARG A 811 -39.64 25.88 -7.58
CA ARG A 811 -39.99 26.51 -6.29
C ARG A 811 -40.02 28.03 -6.38
N TRP A 812 -39.00 28.64 -6.99
CA TRP A 812 -38.92 30.08 -7.18
C TRP A 812 -40.12 30.63 -7.96
N LEU A 813 -40.53 29.95 -9.04
CA LEU A 813 -41.66 30.39 -9.86
C LEU A 813 -43.03 30.19 -9.19
N GLU A 814 -43.11 29.32 -8.18
CA GLU A 814 -44.32 29.03 -7.39
C GLU A 814 -44.41 29.82 -6.07
N GLN A 815 -43.28 30.21 -5.50
CA GLN A 815 -43.16 30.74 -4.13
C GLN A 815 -42.46 32.11 -4.04
N GLY A 816 -41.86 32.59 -5.14
CA GLY A 816 -41.07 33.81 -5.20
C GLY A 816 -39.72 33.73 -4.48
N SER A 817 -39.06 34.87 -4.36
CA SER A 817 -37.84 35.08 -3.57
C SER A 817 -38.25 35.63 -2.20
N THR A 818 -38.11 34.86 -1.10
CA THR A 818 -38.48 35.31 0.25
C THR A 818 -37.47 34.86 1.31
N GLU A 819 -37.32 35.64 2.39
CA GLU A 819 -36.46 35.27 3.52
C GLU A 819 -36.87 33.93 4.17
N THR A 820 -38.15 33.58 4.09
CA THR A 820 -38.72 32.36 4.70
C THR A 820 -38.53 31.11 3.85
N ASN A 821 -38.39 31.21 2.52
CA ASN A 821 -38.09 30.07 1.65
C ASN A 821 -36.60 29.93 1.30
N GLY A 822 -35.78 30.92 1.66
CA GLY A 822 -34.32 30.91 1.47
C GLY A 822 -33.87 31.11 0.03
N ILE A 823 -34.79 31.37 -0.91
CA ILE A 823 -34.49 31.66 -2.30
C ILE A 823 -34.21 33.16 -2.42
N THR A 824 -33.07 33.50 -3.01
CA THR A 824 -32.73 34.88 -3.42
C THR A 824 -32.77 34.97 -4.93
N ASP A 825 -33.44 36.00 -5.46
CA ASP A 825 -33.31 36.40 -6.86
C ASP A 825 -32.70 37.81 -7.02
N ILE A 826 -31.98 38.02 -8.13
CA ILE A 826 -31.35 39.29 -8.48
C ILE A 826 -31.65 39.57 -9.96
N VAL A 827 -32.19 40.75 -10.26
CA VAL A 827 -32.44 41.21 -11.64
C VAL A 827 -31.11 41.56 -12.31
N ILE A 828 -30.96 41.19 -13.57
CA ILE A 828 -29.77 41.51 -14.35
C ILE A 828 -30.02 42.79 -15.14
N GLU A 829 -29.37 43.88 -14.71
CA GLU A 829 -29.45 45.18 -15.39
C GLU A 829 -29.07 45.05 -16.86
N GLY A 830 -29.89 45.69 -17.73
CA GLY A 830 -29.72 45.65 -19.19
C GLY A 830 -30.10 44.33 -19.87
N GLN A 831 -30.44 43.27 -19.14
CA GLN A 831 -30.83 41.93 -19.66
C GLN A 831 -29.99 41.49 -20.88
N PRO A 832 -28.67 41.31 -20.72
CA PRO A 832 -27.75 41.17 -21.83
C PRO A 832 -28.04 39.93 -22.67
N LEU A 833 -28.06 40.13 -23.98
CA LEU A 833 -28.15 39.09 -24.99
C LEU A 833 -26.73 38.55 -25.26
N LEU A 834 -26.49 37.27 -24.96
CA LEU A 834 -25.22 36.61 -25.20
C LEU A 834 -25.33 35.67 -26.42
N PRO A 835 -24.34 35.64 -27.34
CA PRO A 835 -24.38 34.72 -28.46
C PRO A 835 -24.29 33.26 -27.97
N GLY A 836 -25.18 32.42 -28.48
CA GLY A 836 -25.27 31.00 -28.11
C GLY A 836 -25.22 30.07 -29.32
N VAL A 837 -24.60 28.91 -29.12
CA VAL A 837 -24.38 27.88 -30.15
C VAL A 837 -24.99 26.57 -29.69
N SER A 838 -25.94 26.03 -30.46
CA SER A 838 -26.61 24.76 -30.18
C SER A 838 -25.71 23.58 -30.53
N SER A 839 -25.62 22.59 -29.63
CA SER A 839 -24.70 21.44 -29.74
C SER A 839 -25.27 20.19 -29.07
N VAL A 840 -24.88 19.02 -29.59
CA VAL A 840 -25.29 17.69 -29.11
C VAL A 840 -24.25 17.08 -28.19
N TYR A 841 -24.70 16.43 -27.11
CA TYR A 841 -23.84 15.75 -26.16
C TYR A 841 -24.14 14.26 -26.09
N TYR A 842 -23.07 13.47 -26.03
CA TYR A 842 -23.12 12.03 -25.86
C TYR A 842 -22.81 11.65 -24.41
N ALA A 843 -23.24 10.45 -24.00
CA ALA A 843 -23.16 9.98 -22.61
C ALA A 843 -21.73 9.84 -22.01
N ASP A 844 -20.67 10.10 -22.78
CA ASP A 844 -19.28 10.13 -22.30
C ASP A 844 -18.80 11.56 -21.97
N ASP A 845 -19.44 12.60 -22.52
CA ASP A 845 -18.87 13.95 -22.59
C ASP A 845 -19.05 14.76 -21.30
N GLU A 846 -20.05 14.42 -20.47
CA GLU A 846 -20.18 14.96 -19.10
C GLU A 846 -18.91 14.73 -18.26
N GLY A 847 -18.14 13.67 -18.55
CA GLY A 847 -16.88 13.39 -17.86
C GLY A 847 -15.70 14.27 -18.32
N LEU A 848 -15.72 14.81 -19.54
CA LEU A 848 -14.61 15.59 -20.10
C LEU A 848 -14.65 17.06 -19.67
N ILE A 849 -15.84 17.66 -19.60
CA ILE A 849 -16.02 19.09 -19.29
C ILE A 849 -15.39 19.47 -17.94
N TRP A 850 -15.44 18.56 -16.95
CA TRP A 850 -14.84 18.77 -15.62
C TRP A 850 -13.31 18.61 -15.58
N PHE A 851 -12.67 18.03 -16.60
CA PHE A 851 -11.23 17.74 -16.57
C PHE A 851 -10.35 18.78 -17.29
N VAL A 852 -10.85 19.40 -18.36
CA VAL A 852 -10.04 20.28 -19.23
C VAL A 852 -9.65 21.60 -18.55
N ALA A 853 -10.51 22.15 -17.68
CA ALA A 853 -10.33 23.49 -17.09
C ALA A 853 -9.39 23.57 -15.86
N SER A 854 -8.57 22.55 -15.60
CA SER A 854 -7.67 22.50 -14.43
C SER A 854 -6.22 22.91 -14.72
N THR A 855 -5.87 23.20 -15.98
CA THR A 855 -4.48 23.52 -16.40
C THR A 855 -4.44 24.64 -17.44
N ASN A 856 -3.49 25.58 -17.27
CA ASN A 856 -3.29 26.87 -17.97
C ASN A 856 -4.20 28.00 -17.41
N SER A 857 -3.72 29.22 -17.15
CA SER A 857 -2.41 29.88 -17.43
C SER A 857 -1.80 30.42 -16.11
N PHE A 858 -0.52 30.80 -15.99
CA PHE A 858 0.36 31.51 -16.93
C PHE A 858 1.84 31.13 -16.84
N HIS A 859 2.51 31.12 -18.00
CA HIS A 859 3.48 32.18 -18.29
C HIS A 859 3.48 32.56 -19.78
N CYS A 860 3.75 33.84 -20.06
CA CYS A 860 3.55 34.44 -21.39
C CYS A 860 4.82 34.39 -22.25
N ARG A 861 4.67 34.17 -23.57
CA ARG A 861 5.62 34.61 -24.60
C ARG A 861 4.86 35.21 -25.79
N ARG A 862 5.37 36.31 -26.33
CA ARG A 862 4.77 37.04 -27.47
C ARG A 862 5.04 36.32 -28.79
N ALA A 863 4.14 36.50 -29.77
CA ALA A 863 4.22 35.93 -31.12
C ALA A 863 4.60 37.00 -32.17
N SER A 864 5.15 36.56 -33.31
CA SER A 864 5.27 37.25 -34.62
C SER A 864 5.93 36.28 -35.64
N PRO A 865 5.72 36.42 -36.96
CA PRO A 865 4.82 35.48 -37.63
C PRO A 865 5.42 34.67 -38.81
N LEU A 866 4.55 33.92 -39.47
CA LEU A 866 4.76 33.06 -40.65
C LEU A 866 5.48 33.75 -41.82
N LEU A 867 6.21 32.96 -42.62
CA LEU A 867 6.02 32.94 -44.09
C LEU A 867 6.49 31.62 -44.72
N THR A 868 5.98 31.35 -45.92
CA THR A 868 5.77 30.04 -46.55
C THR A 868 6.91 29.47 -47.41
N ALA A 869 6.88 28.14 -47.58
CA ALA A 869 7.05 27.38 -48.84
C ALA A 869 8.39 26.70 -49.25
N ASN A 870 8.24 25.39 -49.50
CA ASN A 870 8.72 24.58 -50.65
C ASN A 870 10.16 24.02 -50.80
N ARG A 871 10.16 22.70 -51.04
CA ARG A 871 11.04 21.86 -51.90
C ARG A 871 12.58 21.98 -51.84
N ALA A 872 13.17 20.91 -51.31
CA ALA A 872 14.30 20.12 -51.83
C ALA A 872 15.03 20.65 -53.10
N SER A 873 16.37 20.57 -53.19
CA SER A 873 17.15 19.33 -53.04
C SER A 873 18.68 19.53 -53.13
N ARG A 874 19.46 18.45 -52.87
CA ARG A 874 20.88 18.20 -53.27
C ARG A 874 22.01 19.08 -52.69
N THR A 875 22.69 18.51 -51.69
CA THR A 875 24.14 18.20 -51.61
C THR A 875 25.06 18.49 -52.82
N PRO A 876 26.41 18.61 -52.68
CA PRO A 876 27.28 18.45 -51.48
C PRO A 876 28.46 19.47 -51.32
N SER A 877 29.38 19.14 -50.39
CA SER A 877 30.84 19.44 -50.37
C SER A 877 31.37 20.76 -49.80
N PHE A 878 32.69 20.92 -49.55
CA PHE A 878 33.60 20.23 -48.60
C PHE A 878 34.93 21.05 -48.56
N GLN A 879 35.70 20.92 -47.47
CA GLN A 879 37.15 21.24 -47.34
C GLN A 879 37.65 22.69 -47.06
N ARG A 880 38.09 22.85 -45.79
CA ARG A 880 39.47 23.19 -45.34
C ARG A 880 40.09 24.61 -45.54
N ARG A 881 40.22 25.25 -44.35
CA ARG A 881 41.46 25.84 -43.76
C ARG A 881 41.89 27.29 -44.16
N PRO A 882 42.73 27.94 -43.31
CA PRO A 882 42.88 29.41 -43.25
C PRO A 882 44.25 29.89 -43.80
N PRO A 883 44.69 31.17 -43.68
CA PRO A 883 45.17 31.73 -42.39
C PRO A 883 44.97 33.26 -42.19
N GLY A 884 45.35 33.77 -41.02
CA GLY A 884 46.14 35.01 -40.94
C GLY A 884 45.50 36.26 -40.28
N PRO A 885 46.31 37.30 -39.92
CA PRO A 885 45.95 38.27 -38.88
C PRO A 885 46.13 39.76 -39.27
N ARG A 886 45.71 40.68 -38.37
CA ARG A 886 46.35 42.00 -38.11
C ARG A 886 45.86 42.62 -36.79
N SER A 887 46.46 43.74 -36.39
CA SER A 887 46.48 44.29 -35.02
C SER A 887 46.67 45.83 -34.98
N VAL A 888 46.91 46.43 -33.79
CA VAL A 888 47.35 47.84 -33.54
C VAL A 888 46.17 48.87 -33.55
N THR A 889 45.99 49.87 -32.67
CA THR A 889 46.85 50.58 -31.65
C THR A 889 46.07 51.11 -30.41
N THR A 890 46.82 51.53 -29.37
CA THR A 890 46.67 52.53 -28.26
C THR A 890 45.52 53.57 -28.25
N SER A 891 45.17 54.34 -27.18
CA SER A 891 45.75 54.75 -25.85
C SER A 891 44.63 55.32 -24.94
N GLY A 892 44.75 55.65 -23.64
CA GLY A 892 45.85 55.60 -22.63
C GLY A 892 45.50 56.42 -21.36
N SER A 893 46.37 56.43 -20.32
CA SER A 893 46.44 57.36 -19.14
C SER A 893 45.16 57.67 -18.32
N SER A 894 44.96 57.29 -17.04
CA SER A 894 45.73 57.43 -15.78
C SER A 894 45.38 58.68 -14.93
N GLY A 895 45.03 58.48 -13.66
CA GLY A 895 44.80 59.52 -12.64
C GLY A 895 44.41 58.91 -11.29
N SER A 896 44.85 59.46 -10.15
CA SER A 896 44.72 58.85 -8.81
C SER A 896 44.59 59.90 -7.70
N ALA A 897 44.26 59.44 -6.48
CA ALA A 897 44.30 60.18 -5.20
C ALA A 897 43.26 61.33 -5.02
N GLU A 898 42.88 61.75 -3.81
CA GLU A 898 42.72 61.12 -2.47
C GLU A 898 42.00 62.14 -1.53
N LEU A 899 41.63 61.75 -0.29
CA LEU A 899 41.22 62.62 0.84
C LEU A 899 39.88 63.42 0.70
N SER A 900 39.20 63.90 1.75
CA SER A 900 39.06 63.43 3.16
C SER A 900 37.94 64.19 3.92
N ALA A 901 37.20 63.50 4.79
CA ALA A 901 36.50 63.99 6.02
C ALA A 901 35.43 65.12 5.92
N GLY A 902 34.59 65.28 6.97
CA GLY A 902 33.90 66.57 7.19
C GLY A 902 32.52 66.72 7.88
N SER A 903 32.22 66.05 9.02
CA SER A 903 31.23 66.51 10.04
C SER A 903 29.75 66.74 9.58
N ALA A 904 28.82 67.32 10.38
CA ALA A 904 28.28 66.90 11.68
C ALA A 904 26.85 67.50 11.93
N ARG A 905 26.21 67.17 13.07
CA ARG A 905 24.86 67.64 13.49
C ARG A 905 24.89 68.97 14.27
N PRO A 906 23.74 69.66 14.39
CA PRO A 906 23.05 69.81 15.69
C PRO A 906 21.58 69.29 15.62
N ALA A 907 20.85 68.87 16.67
CA ALA A 907 20.56 69.45 18.00
C ALA A 907 19.71 70.74 17.91
N THR A 908 18.63 70.99 18.68
CA THR A 908 18.16 70.46 20.00
C THR A 908 16.60 70.23 19.95
N THR A 909 15.77 69.96 20.98
CA THR A 909 15.71 70.40 22.40
C THR A 909 14.82 69.49 23.30
N MET A 910 15.28 69.21 24.53
CA MET A 910 14.59 68.88 25.81
C MET A 910 13.41 67.88 25.98
N SER A 911 13.59 66.96 26.96
CA SER A 911 12.90 66.80 28.26
C SER A 911 11.43 67.28 28.47
N ALA A 912 10.59 66.69 29.34
CA ALA A 912 10.60 65.41 30.10
C ALA A 912 9.25 65.20 30.86
N ALA A 913 9.10 64.04 31.53
CA ALA A 913 8.27 63.79 32.73
C ALA A 913 6.73 63.55 32.67
N VAL A 914 6.32 62.41 33.28
CA VAL A 914 5.23 62.24 34.29
C VAL A 914 3.74 62.48 33.92
N LEU A 915 3.05 61.35 33.67
CA LEU A 915 1.74 60.87 34.21
C LEU A 915 0.39 61.63 34.04
N MET A 916 -0.68 60.80 34.07
CA MET A 916 -2.14 61.10 34.13
C MET A 916 -2.74 61.65 32.81
N SER A 917 -3.61 60.94 32.09
CA SER A 917 -5.02 60.52 32.34
C SER A 917 -6.00 61.71 32.36
N THR A 918 -7.21 61.66 31.76
CA THR A 918 -8.07 60.54 31.33
C THR A 918 -8.47 60.68 29.83
N ASN A 919 -8.93 59.64 29.11
CA ASN A 919 -10.24 58.99 29.26
C ASN A 919 -10.23 57.48 28.96
N ALA A 920 -10.88 56.74 29.88
CA ALA A 920 -11.88 55.69 29.67
C ALA A 920 -11.71 54.71 28.48
N SER A 921 -11.70 53.38 28.67
CA SER A 921 -12.05 52.60 29.89
C SER A 921 -11.38 51.20 29.94
N SER A 922 -11.17 50.68 31.17
CA SER A 922 -11.06 49.26 31.60
C SER A 922 -10.55 48.17 30.63
N GLY A 923 -9.57 47.30 30.93
CA GLY A 923 -8.91 46.95 32.20
C GLY A 923 -9.75 45.98 33.08
N SER A 924 -9.24 44.87 33.64
CA SER A 924 -7.93 44.19 33.50
C SER A 924 -7.95 42.79 34.17
N LEU A 925 -6.80 42.09 34.12
CA LEU A 925 -6.32 41.11 35.12
C LEU A 925 -6.92 39.69 35.18
N ALA A 926 -6.27 38.88 36.02
CA ALA A 926 -6.23 37.43 35.96
C ALA A 926 -7.22 36.72 36.90
N GLY A 927 -7.85 35.66 36.37
CA GLY A 927 -8.32 34.51 37.12
C GLY A 927 -9.71 34.62 37.74
N ARG A 928 -10.31 33.42 37.94
CA ARG A 928 -11.59 33.12 38.60
C ARG A 928 -12.89 33.45 37.83
N TRP A 929 -13.76 32.42 37.81
CA TRP A 929 -15.22 32.46 38.03
C TRP A 929 -16.14 33.38 37.19
N PHE A 930 -16.99 32.72 36.39
CA PHE A 930 -18.47 32.85 36.32
C PHE A 930 -19.19 34.22 36.52
N CYS A 931 -20.12 34.47 35.58
CA CYS A 931 -21.53 34.90 35.77
C CYS A 931 -22.00 36.30 35.32
N ARG A 932 -23.33 36.40 35.18
CA ARG A 932 -24.16 37.47 34.58
C ARG A 932 -24.51 38.60 35.57
N MET A 933 -24.84 39.78 35.03
CA MET A 933 -25.56 40.92 35.66
C MET A 933 -26.32 41.68 34.55
N LEU A 934 -27.45 42.39 34.73
CA LEU A 934 -28.57 42.30 35.71
C LEU A 934 -29.84 42.90 35.02
N VAL A 935 -31.01 43.19 35.63
CA VAL A 935 -31.29 44.28 36.60
C VAL A 935 -32.53 43.94 37.47
N ILE A 936 -32.36 43.99 38.80
CA ILE A 936 -33.21 44.57 39.89
C ILE A 936 -34.76 44.48 39.72
N VAL A 937 -35.57 43.91 40.64
CA VAL A 937 -36.04 44.50 41.94
C VAL A 937 -36.28 43.43 43.05
N ALA A 938 -36.40 43.91 44.30
CA ALA A 938 -36.32 43.23 45.60
C ALA A 938 -37.46 42.29 46.07
N ALA A 939 -37.05 41.26 46.83
CA ALA A 939 -37.47 40.87 48.20
C ALA A 939 -38.91 40.46 48.63
N PHE A 940 -38.91 39.52 49.59
CA PHE A 940 -39.91 39.15 50.61
C PHE A 940 -41.13 38.23 50.30
N SER A 941 -41.21 37.18 51.15
CA SER A 941 -42.41 36.51 51.71
C SER A 941 -43.10 35.31 51.01
N ALA A 942 -43.18 34.22 51.79
CA ALA A 942 -44.26 33.25 52.04
C ALA A 942 -45.25 32.74 50.95
N GLY A 943 -45.55 31.42 51.04
CA GLY A 943 -46.71 30.74 50.42
C GLY A 943 -46.50 30.28 48.96
N ASP A 944 -47.22 29.27 48.45
CA ASP A 944 -47.95 28.18 49.13
C ASP A 944 -48.22 27.00 48.15
N PHE A 945 -48.85 25.91 48.62
CA PHE A 945 -49.44 24.83 47.77
C PHE A 945 -50.72 25.33 47.03
N PRO A 946 -51.40 24.60 46.09
CA PRO A 946 -51.42 23.14 45.86
C PRO A 946 -51.48 22.68 44.36
N GLY A 947 -51.89 21.42 44.11
CA GLY A 947 -52.34 20.91 42.79
C GLY A 947 -51.40 19.88 42.16
N ASP A 948 -51.25 18.64 42.64
CA ASP A 948 -52.24 17.59 42.92
C ASP A 948 -52.90 16.97 41.65
N THR A 949 -52.46 15.77 41.29
CA THR A 949 -53.35 14.70 40.80
C THR A 949 -52.69 13.33 40.98
N SER A 950 -53.44 12.38 41.53
CA SER A 950 -53.05 10.98 41.75
C SER A 950 -53.45 10.10 40.54
N LEU A 951 -53.00 8.85 40.38
CA LEU A 951 -53.47 7.68 41.15
C LEU A 951 -52.62 6.40 40.93
N SER A 952 -52.53 5.62 42.03
CA SER A 952 -52.41 4.15 42.21
C SER A 952 -52.24 3.18 41.02
N GLY A 953 -51.59 2.02 41.20
CA GLY A 953 -50.98 1.45 42.42
C GLY A 953 -50.96 -0.10 42.45
N GLN A 954 -50.64 -0.67 43.63
CA GLN A 954 -50.58 -2.12 43.98
C GLN A 954 -49.49 -2.94 43.24
N ALA A 955 -48.53 -3.69 43.82
CA ALA A 955 -48.27 -4.31 45.15
C ALA A 955 -48.61 -5.81 45.28
N ALA A 956 -47.59 -6.68 45.19
CA ALA A 956 -47.58 -8.04 45.76
C ALA A 956 -46.14 -8.61 45.90
N THR A 957 -45.80 -9.06 47.11
CA THR A 957 -44.71 -10.01 47.49
C THR A 957 -45.34 -10.95 48.56
N PRO A 958 -44.72 -11.99 49.22
CA PRO A 958 -43.31 -12.15 49.64
C PRO A 958 -42.77 -13.61 49.75
N LYS A 959 -41.68 -13.79 50.55
CA LYS A 959 -41.11 -15.03 51.15
C LYS A 959 -40.14 -15.86 50.28
N SER A 960 -39.10 -16.55 50.80
CA SER A 960 -38.33 -16.57 52.08
C SER A 960 -37.27 -17.70 51.98
N ALA A 961 -36.11 -17.78 52.65
CA ALA A 961 -35.24 -16.92 53.48
C ALA A 961 -33.87 -17.68 53.62
N GLY A 962 -32.76 -17.20 54.22
CA GLY A 962 -32.46 -15.95 54.94
C GLY A 962 -30.98 -15.89 55.39
N ASP A 963 -30.66 -14.80 56.10
CA ASP A 963 -29.71 -14.68 57.24
C ASP A 963 -28.17 -14.72 57.02
N SER A 964 -27.37 -13.85 57.68
CA SER A 964 -27.69 -12.67 58.52
C SER A 964 -26.51 -11.68 58.70
N TRP A 965 -26.83 -10.41 58.98
CA TRP A 965 -26.14 -9.37 59.82
C TRP A 965 -24.64 -9.54 60.19
N LYS A 966 -23.76 -8.51 60.30
CA LYS A 966 -23.82 -7.03 60.52
C LYS A 966 -22.37 -6.44 60.36
N TRP A 967 -22.02 -5.14 60.29
CA TRP A 967 -22.74 -3.85 60.17
C TRP A 967 -21.82 -2.74 59.55
N SER A 968 -21.97 -1.46 59.95
CA SER A 968 -21.21 -0.24 59.53
C SER A 968 -20.30 0.30 60.68
N MET A 969 -19.52 1.41 60.65
CA MET A 969 -19.68 2.72 59.95
C MET A 969 -18.43 3.67 60.09
N THR A 970 -18.30 4.67 59.19
CA THR A 970 -17.67 6.04 59.37
C THR A 970 -16.18 6.29 59.75
N THR A 971 -15.46 6.97 58.83
CA THR A 971 -14.57 8.18 58.97
C THR A 971 -13.63 8.35 60.20
N SER A 972 -12.33 8.72 60.05
CA SER A 972 -11.89 10.06 59.59
C SER A 972 -10.34 10.23 59.44
N LEU A 973 -9.88 11.41 59.01
CA LEU A 973 -8.48 11.92 58.84
C LEU A 973 -7.78 12.26 60.19
N PRO A 974 -6.49 12.72 60.29
CA PRO A 974 -5.44 13.12 59.31
C PRO A 974 -4.16 12.22 59.36
N ALA A 975 -3.12 12.27 58.50
CA ALA A 975 -2.36 13.30 57.75
C ALA A 975 -1.12 13.89 58.49
N VAL A 976 -0.15 14.47 57.72
CA VAL A 976 1.19 15.00 58.13
C VAL A 976 2.26 13.88 58.31
N SER A 977 3.22 13.67 57.39
CA SER A 977 4.53 14.37 57.15
C SER A 977 5.63 13.99 58.18
N SER A 978 6.95 13.97 57.88
CA SER A 978 7.73 14.11 56.62
C SER A 978 9.23 13.87 56.90
N CYS A 979 10.04 13.63 55.85
CA CYS A 979 11.53 13.70 55.85
C CYS A 979 12.27 12.65 56.71
N ARG A 980 13.57 12.36 56.51
CA ARG A 980 14.49 12.40 55.33
C ARG A 980 15.77 11.67 55.76
N TYR A 981 16.54 11.14 54.79
CA TYR A 981 17.99 10.87 54.90
C TYR A 981 18.38 9.76 55.92
N GLN A 982 19.55 9.11 55.86
CA GLN A 982 20.59 9.08 54.82
C GLN A 982 21.22 7.68 54.67
N GLN A 983 22.06 7.54 53.66
CA GLN A 983 22.99 6.43 53.36
C GLN A 983 23.67 5.81 54.59
N ASN A 984 23.97 4.50 54.57
CA ASN A 984 25.33 4.07 54.22
C ASN A 984 25.56 2.55 54.07
N VAL A 985 26.60 2.23 53.27
CA VAL A 985 27.58 1.14 53.41
C VAL A 985 27.05 -0.30 53.66
N GLY A 986 27.24 -1.17 52.66
CA GLY A 986 27.45 -2.60 52.88
C GLY A 986 28.93 -2.91 53.16
N PRO A 987 29.25 -4.14 53.56
CA PRO A 987 30.02 -4.96 52.62
C PRO A 987 29.52 -6.41 52.52
N ALA A 988 30.07 -7.14 51.54
CA ALA A 988 29.83 -8.58 51.36
C ALA A 988 30.65 -9.42 52.36
N MET A 989 30.23 -10.68 52.55
CA MET A 989 31.11 -11.74 53.02
C MET A 989 30.74 -13.06 52.34
N GLU A 990 31.72 -13.70 51.69
CA GLU A 990 31.63 -15.09 51.25
C GLU A 990 31.82 -16.02 52.45
N ILE A 991 31.38 -17.28 52.33
CA ILE A 991 32.24 -18.48 52.53
C ILE A 991 31.42 -19.75 52.22
N SER A 992 32.14 -20.83 51.89
CA SER A 992 31.61 -22.11 51.40
C SER A 992 31.23 -23.10 52.51
N SER A 993 30.45 -24.14 52.16
CA SER A 993 30.85 -25.56 52.22
C SER A 993 29.75 -26.58 52.61
N SER A 994 29.59 -27.59 51.75
CA SER A 994 29.33 -29.03 51.99
C SER A 994 28.37 -29.60 53.07
N SER A 995 27.70 -30.69 52.66
CA SER A 995 27.46 -31.98 53.40
C SER A 995 26.07 -32.30 54.03
N SER A 996 25.24 -32.99 53.22
CA SER A 996 24.60 -34.32 53.46
C SER A 996 23.78 -34.70 54.73
N ALA A 997 22.52 -35.13 54.46
CA ALA A 997 21.75 -36.24 55.10
C ALA A 997 21.25 -36.05 56.56
N PRO A 998 20.11 -36.66 56.99
CA PRO A 998 19.75 -38.11 56.97
C PRO A 998 18.51 -38.45 56.11
N GLN A 999 18.18 -39.67 55.64
CA GLN A 999 18.35 -41.10 56.02
C GLN A 999 17.17 -41.79 56.75
N THR A 1000 16.42 -42.63 56.01
CA THR A 1000 15.72 -43.87 56.45
C THR A 1000 15.43 -44.72 55.18
N THR A 1001 16.30 -45.64 54.72
CA THR A 1001 16.40 -47.10 55.04
C THR A 1001 15.12 -47.92 54.82
N MET A 1002 15.13 -49.14 54.26
CA MET A 1002 16.23 -50.12 54.03
C MET A 1002 16.04 -50.92 52.69
N ALA A 1003 16.77 -52.02 52.44
CA ALA A 1003 16.73 -52.76 51.15
C ALA A 1003 17.04 -54.28 51.27
N LEU A 1004 16.72 -55.07 50.22
CA LEU A 1004 17.00 -56.52 50.08
C LEU A 1004 17.42 -56.92 48.63
N ARG A 1005 17.68 -58.22 48.34
CA ARG A 1005 18.42 -58.67 47.14
C ARG A 1005 18.08 -60.08 46.60
N ALA A 1006 18.15 -60.24 45.27
CA ALA A 1006 18.59 -61.46 44.51
C ALA A 1006 17.66 -62.71 44.55
N PRO A 1007 17.90 -63.83 43.78
CA PRO A 1007 19.04 -64.18 42.90
C PRO A 1007 18.69 -64.74 41.48
N VAL A 1008 19.52 -65.63 40.90
CA VAL A 1008 19.63 -65.99 39.47
C VAL A 1008 19.79 -67.51 39.22
N MET A 1009 19.18 -68.07 38.14
CA MET A 1009 19.63 -69.25 37.32
C MET A 1009 18.99 -69.17 35.92
N ARG A 1010 19.72 -69.27 34.78
CA ARG A 1010 20.30 -70.42 34.03
C ARG A 1010 19.26 -71.31 33.29
N SER A 1011 19.49 -71.83 32.07
CA SER A 1011 20.76 -72.19 31.38
C SER A 1011 20.72 -72.23 29.82
N ALA A 1012 21.90 -72.10 29.17
CA ALA A 1012 22.37 -72.71 27.88
C ALA A 1012 21.58 -72.48 26.55
N SER A 1013 22.17 -72.42 25.34
CA SER A 1013 23.56 -72.35 24.78
C SER A 1013 23.46 -72.25 23.23
N ALA A 1014 24.50 -72.02 22.38
CA ALA A 1014 25.77 -71.26 22.41
C ALA A 1014 26.50 -71.40 21.02
N LYS A 1015 27.56 -70.60 20.76
CA LYS A 1015 28.58 -70.71 19.65
C LYS A 1015 28.15 -70.31 18.20
N THR A 1016 29.02 -69.90 17.25
CA THR A 1016 30.31 -69.14 17.18
C THR A 1016 30.67 -68.84 15.71
N GLY A 1017 31.35 -67.73 15.37
CA GLY A 1017 32.24 -67.65 14.18
C GLY A 1017 32.14 -66.37 13.30
N PRO A 1018 33.22 -65.87 12.62
CA PRO A 1018 33.21 -64.53 12.03
C PRO A 1018 33.76 -64.35 10.57
N SER A 1019 33.53 -63.13 10.04
CA SER A 1019 34.41 -62.34 9.14
C SER A 1019 34.54 -62.59 7.61
N SER A 1020 34.16 -61.55 6.86
CA SER A 1020 34.91 -60.92 5.74
C SER A 1020 34.94 -61.50 4.29
N ARG A 1021 34.84 -60.55 3.33
CA ARG A 1021 35.51 -60.43 2.00
C ARG A 1021 35.27 -61.42 0.84
N ARG A 1022 34.92 -60.79 -0.31
CA ARG A 1022 35.33 -61.04 -1.72
C ARG A 1022 34.62 -62.12 -2.59
N ALA A 1023 34.64 -61.81 -3.90
CA ALA A 1023 34.63 -62.67 -5.09
C ALA A 1023 33.29 -63.17 -5.68
N THR A 1024 32.85 -62.45 -6.73
CA THR A 1024 32.58 -62.93 -8.12
C THR A 1024 33.10 -64.34 -8.51
N PRO A 1025 32.53 -65.07 -9.51
CA PRO A 1025 32.03 -64.48 -10.77
C PRO A 1025 30.86 -65.15 -11.57
N MET A 1026 30.32 -64.36 -12.51
CA MET A 1026 29.93 -64.70 -13.91
C MET A 1026 28.86 -65.75 -14.33
N MET A 1027 28.16 -65.36 -15.43
CA MET A 1027 27.64 -66.17 -16.56
C MET A 1027 26.40 -67.07 -16.36
N ARG A 1028 25.52 -67.30 -17.38
CA ARG A 1028 25.16 -66.59 -18.65
C ARG A 1028 23.95 -67.31 -19.32
N VAL A 1029 23.28 -66.67 -20.30
CA VAL A 1029 22.59 -67.31 -21.48
C VAL A 1029 21.30 -68.14 -21.17
N SER A 1030 20.23 -68.17 -21.98
CA SER A 1030 19.73 -67.32 -23.11
C SER A 1030 18.27 -67.71 -23.50
N SER A 1031 17.64 -66.94 -24.42
CA SER A 1031 16.63 -67.35 -25.44
C SER A 1031 15.28 -68.00 -25.01
N GLY A 1032 14.14 -67.75 -25.66
CA GLY A 1032 13.80 -66.85 -26.79
C GLY A 1032 12.44 -67.20 -27.43
N ASP A 1033 11.94 -66.33 -28.33
CA ASP A 1033 10.96 -66.60 -29.42
C ASP A 1033 9.50 -67.05 -29.09
N SER A 1034 8.45 -66.81 -29.92
CA SER A 1034 8.20 -65.83 -31.01
C SER A 1034 6.72 -65.85 -31.54
N LEU A 1035 6.26 -64.76 -32.20
CA LEU A 1035 5.25 -64.69 -33.32
C LEU A 1035 3.78 -65.17 -33.10
N SER A 1036 2.72 -64.78 -33.86
CA SER A 1036 2.45 -63.63 -34.78
C SER A 1036 1.00 -63.56 -35.33
N GLY A 1037 0.53 -62.38 -35.76
CA GLY A 1037 -0.40 -62.21 -36.92
C GLY A 1037 -1.81 -61.63 -36.65
N VAL A 1038 -2.57 -61.10 -37.64
CA VAL A 1038 -2.19 -60.77 -39.05
C VAL A 1038 -3.17 -59.78 -39.77
N SER A 1039 -2.64 -58.67 -40.34
CA SER A 1039 -3.16 -57.92 -41.52
C SER A 1039 -4.56 -57.23 -41.42
N ARG A 1040 -5.07 -56.34 -42.31
CA ARG A 1040 -4.75 -55.68 -43.61
C ARG A 1040 -5.82 -54.53 -43.78
N THR A 1041 -5.86 -53.49 -44.63
CA THR A 1041 -5.01 -52.62 -45.52
C THR A 1041 -6.01 -51.62 -46.18
N SER A 1042 -5.71 -50.41 -46.68
CA SER A 1042 -4.54 -49.50 -46.75
C SER A 1042 -5.11 -48.07 -47.10
N THR A 1043 -4.52 -47.05 -47.76
CA THR A 1043 -3.34 -46.89 -48.64
C THR A 1043 -2.93 -45.41 -48.76
N GLY A 1044 -1.62 -45.10 -48.73
CA GLY A 1044 -1.07 -43.77 -49.08
C GLY A 1044 -1.37 -42.64 -48.07
N LEU A 1045 -1.23 -41.34 -48.38
CA LEU A 1045 -0.41 -40.56 -49.33
C LEU A 1045 -0.76 -39.07 -49.04
N ALA A 1046 0.12 -38.05 -48.96
CA ALA A 1046 1.58 -37.89 -48.94
C ALA A 1046 1.88 -36.61 -48.08
N LYS A 1047 3.11 -36.19 -47.73
CA LYS A 1047 4.49 -36.45 -48.21
C LYS A 1047 5.44 -36.64 -47.01
N GLY A 1048 6.61 -37.24 -47.26
CA GLY A 1048 7.77 -37.24 -46.35
C GLY A 1048 8.97 -36.44 -46.94
N PRO A 1049 10.24 -36.79 -46.67
CA PRO A 1049 10.73 -37.98 -45.92
C PRO A 1049 11.83 -37.71 -44.87
N SER A 1050 12.22 -38.76 -44.14
CA SER A 1050 13.41 -38.82 -43.27
C SER A 1050 14.19 -40.13 -43.46
N ARG A 1051 15.54 -40.05 -43.52
CA ARG A 1051 16.54 -41.14 -43.67
C ARG A 1051 17.95 -40.55 -43.44
N LEU A 1052 19.02 -41.27 -43.04
CA LEU A 1052 19.24 -42.50 -42.23
C LEU A 1052 20.78 -42.61 -41.99
N ASN A 1053 21.23 -43.58 -41.16
CA ASN A 1053 22.63 -44.04 -40.97
C ASN A 1053 23.63 -43.09 -40.24
N SER A 1054 24.75 -43.53 -39.60
CA SER A 1054 25.10 -44.82 -38.94
C SER A 1054 26.51 -44.78 -38.26
N VAL A 1055 26.82 -45.74 -37.37
CA VAL A 1055 28.17 -46.36 -37.11
C VAL A 1055 29.23 -45.69 -36.17
N ARG A 1056 29.60 -46.47 -35.13
CA ARG A 1056 30.90 -46.67 -34.38
C ARG A 1056 31.66 -45.56 -33.58
N GLN A 1057 31.94 -45.95 -32.31
CA GLN A 1057 33.21 -45.90 -31.53
C GLN A 1057 33.93 -44.57 -31.20
N GLY A 1058 34.21 -44.33 -29.90
CA GLY A 1058 35.24 -43.36 -29.44
C GLY A 1058 35.22 -43.06 -27.92
N SER A 1059 36.16 -43.61 -27.16
CA SER A 1059 36.49 -43.36 -25.73
C SER A 1059 36.87 -41.89 -25.41
N CYS A 1060 36.80 -41.32 -24.20
CA CYS A 1060 36.54 -41.82 -22.82
C CYS A 1060 36.03 -40.62 -21.91
N LEU A 1061 36.17 -40.44 -20.58
CA LEU A 1061 36.88 -41.06 -19.44
C LEU A 1061 36.29 -40.57 -18.06
N ARG A 1062 35.91 -41.46 -17.11
CA ARG A 1062 35.58 -41.27 -15.65
C ARG A 1062 34.53 -40.19 -15.25
N MET A 1063 33.51 -40.47 -14.43
CA MET A 1063 33.46 -40.91 -13.01
C MET A 1063 33.98 -39.87 -11.99
N GLY A 1064 33.32 -39.69 -10.83
CA GLY A 1064 32.32 -40.58 -10.21
C GLY A 1064 31.28 -39.92 -9.29
N ALA A 1065 30.35 -40.76 -8.84
CA ALA A 1065 29.31 -40.51 -7.85
C ALA A 1065 29.91 -40.55 -6.41
N THR A 1066 29.18 -40.32 -5.31
CA THR A 1066 27.72 -40.43 -5.10
C THR A 1066 27.26 -39.47 -4.02
#